data_AF-A0A418KLV9-F1
#
_entry.id   AF-A0A418KLV9-F1
#
_cell.length_a   1.000
_cell.length_b   1.000
_cell.length_c   1.000
_cell.angle_alpha   90.00
_cell.angle_beta   90.00
_cell.angle_gamma   90.00
#
_symmetry.space_group_name_H-M   'P 1'
#
loop_
_entity.id
_entity.type
_entity.pdbx_description
1 polymer ?
#
loop_
_entity_poly.entity_id
_entity_poly.type
_entity_poly.pdbx_seq_one_letter_code
_entity_poly.pdbx_strand_id
1 'polypeptide(L)'
;MSSPAERYAAAQQRQRDPSPRLREFQAGYGFGLDDFQLRACRSVEAGRGVLVAAPTGAGKTLVGEFAVHLALEEGRKCFYTTPIKALSNQKYHDLVERHGEDKVGLLTGDNTVNGEAPVVVMTTEVLRNMLYAGSATLHGLSYVVMDEVHYLADRFRGAVWEEVIINLPESVSVISLSATVSNAEEFGDWLTTVRGDTDVVVEEKRPVPLWQHVMVGSRLYDLFGQGEADGDGRRVVSPELVRAGRDDVRGSRPGGRAGRGGRPPRRPRGTYTPGRVEVLEKLDAAGLLPAIVFVFSRAGCEAAVQQCLSAGVRLTSPDERVEIRALIEERTTGIPEGDLHVLGYHEWAEGLERGIAAHHAGMLPTFKEVVEELFVRGLIRAVFATETLALGINMPARTVVLERLVKWNGETHADVTPGEYTQLTGRAGRRGIDIEGHAVVLWQPGFDPTAVAGLASTRTFPLRSSFRPSYNMAVNLVGSVGRTPAREILESSFAQFQADRAVVGLARQLRRAEEALDGYREAMTCDKGDFEEYARLRQAIKDRETQLAREGTAQRRAASAAALEKLRPGDVIRVPTGKFAGLAVVLDPGMPGGSPHGGDGPRPTVLTEGRQVRRLSLVDFPSAVEPLAKLRIPRSFNPRVPASRRDLAASLRAKAPDDGGRQYHGRRRGRSAAADDEELARLRRQLRDHPCHRCPDREEHARWAERWLRLRREADQLQRRVESRTNTVARQFDRVCRVLEDLEYLSGDEVTPSGRRLARLYGELDLLAAECIRRDVWAGLDPAELAAAVAALTYESRQPDDAVPPRLPPGRVREVLAEMVRLWGDLDHVESTHRLDFLREPDLGFTHAAWRWASGHQLDSVLRDADLAAGDFVRAVRQLLDLLDQVADAASGTPLRETARLAAGALRRGVVAYATLSA
;
A
#
# COMPACT_ATOMS: atom_id res chain seq x y z
N MET A 1 -11.42 53.31 -30.62
CA MET A 1 -11.00 51.89 -30.72
C MET A 1 -10.28 51.56 -29.43
N SER A 2 -10.77 50.60 -28.64
CA SER A 2 -10.13 50.18 -27.39
C SER A 2 -8.78 49.54 -27.66
N SER A 3 -7.78 49.84 -26.82
CA SER A 3 -6.44 49.27 -26.95
C SER A 3 -6.44 47.74 -26.75
N PRO A 4 -5.43 47.00 -27.24
CA PRO A 4 -5.27 45.58 -26.91
C PRO A 4 -5.26 45.30 -25.39
N ALA A 5 -4.67 46.20 -24.59
CA ALA A 5 -4.64 46.08 -23.14
C ALA A 5 -6.02 46.28 -22.50
N GLU A 6 -6.82 47.25 -22.98
CA GLU A 6 -8.21 47.45 -22.54
C GLU A 6 -9.12 46.29 -22.94
N ARG A 7 -8.92 45.72 -24.14
CA ARG A 7 -9.65 44.52 -24.57
C ARG A 7 -9.29 43.30 -23.73
N TYR A 8 -8.01 43.15 -23.35
CA TYR A 8 -7.55 42.10 -22.45
C TYR A 8 -8.09 42.29 -21.03
N ALA A 9 -8.06 43.50 -20.49
CA ALA A 9 -8.63 43.81 -19.18
C ALA A 9 -10.15 43.61 -19.15
N ALA A 10 -10.87 44.05 -20.18
CA ALA A 10 -12.32 43.82 -20.32
C ALA A 10 -12.66 42.34 -20.56
N ALA A 11 -11.78 41.57 -21.23
CA ALA A 11 -11.92 40.12 -21.34
C ALA A 11 -11.69 39.44 -19.99
N GLN A 12 -10.67 39.83 -19.22
CA GLN A 12 -10.47 39.35 -17.84
C GLN A 12 -11.62 39.73 -16.91
N GLN A 13 -12.21 40.91 -17.08
CA GLN A 13 -13.31 41.38 -16.25
C GLN A 13 -14.62 40.66 -16.59
N ARG A 14 -14.90 40.41 -17.88
CA ARG A 14 -15.97 39.49 -18.31
C ARG A 14 -15.72 38.03 -17.87
N GLN A 15 -14.46 37.61 -17.81
CA GLN A 15 -14.03 36.35 -17.19
C GLN A 15 -14.04 36.39 -15.66
N ARG A 16 -14.36 37.51 -15.00
CA ARG A 16 -14.50 37.58 -13.54
C ARG A 16 -15.95 37.64 -13.11
N ASP A 17 -16.83 38.24 -13.91
CA ASP A 17 -18.26 38.28 -13.60
C ASP A 17 -18.90 36.88 -13.69
N PRO A 18 -19.54 36.38 -12.62
CA PRO A 18 -20.28 35.12 -12.66
C PRO A 18 -21.50 35.24 -13.59
N SER A 19 -21.88 34.13 -14.22
CA SER A 19 -23.13 34.03 -14.99
C SER A 19 -24.35 34.21 -14.09
N PRO A 20 -25.56 34.42 -14.65
CA PRO A 20 -26.78 34.49 -13.84
C PRO A 20 -27.00 33.24 -12.97
N ARG A 21 -26.83 32.03 -13.53
CA ARG A 21 -26.97 30.76 -12.78
C ARG A 21 -25.91 30.63 -11.69
N LEU A 22 -24.65 30.95 -11.99
CA LEU A 22 -23.58 30.91 -10.99
C LEU A 22 -23.78 31.97 -9.89
N ARG A 23 -24.35 33.13 -10.19
CA ARG A 23 -24.73 34.14 -9.19
C ARG A 23 -25.83 33.64 -8.27
N GLU A 24 -26.85 32.99 -8.81
CA GLU A 24 -27.94 32.40 -8.03
C GLU A 24 -27.41 31.32 -7.09
N PHE A 25 -26.59 30.40 -7.59
CA PHE A 25 -25.92 29.41 -6.77
C PHE A 25 -25.06 30.04 -5.67
N GLN A 26 -24.27 31.06 -6.01
CA GLN A 26 -23.40 31.76 -5.07
C GLN A 26 -24.21 32.50 -3.99
N ALA A 27 -25.39 33.04 -4.31
CA ALA A 27 -26.27 33.70 -3.35
C ALA A 27 -26.77 32.76 -2.25
N GLY A 28 -26.73 31.44 -2.49
CA GLY A 28 -27.00 30.42 -1.47
C GLY A 28 -25.92 30.27 -0.40
N TYR A 29 -24.77 30.94 -0.52
CA TYR A 29 -23.68 30.89 0.46
C TYR A 29 -23.43 32.26 1.11
N GLY A 30 -23.08 32.24 2.40
CA GLY A 30 -22.67 33.43 3.15
C GLY A 30 -21.25 33.93 2.82
N PHE A 31 -20.58 33.37 1.80
CA PHE A 31 -19.21 33.69 1.42
C PHE A 31 -19.03 33.68 -0.10
N GLY A 32 -18.00 34.38 -0.59
CA GLY A 32 -17.65 34.41 -2.01
C GLY A 32 -16.86 33.18 -2.47
N LEU A 33 -16.96 32.87 -3.76
CA LEU A 33 -16.18 31.80 -4.39
C LEU A 33 -14.77 32.27 -4.75
N ASP A 34 -13.78 31.38 -4.58
CA ASP A 34 -12.39 31.60 -4.99
C ASP A 34 -12.25 31.53 -6.52
N ASP A 35 -11.21 32.17 -7.07
CA ASP A 35 -11.00 32.26 -8.54
C ASP A 35 -10.98 30.89 -9.24
N PHE A 36 -10.37 29.87 -8.62
CA PHE A 36 -10.33 28.53 -9.20
C PHE A 36 -11.72 27.87 -9.22
N GLN A 37 -12.56 28.13 -8.21
CA GLN A 37 -13.94 27.63 -8.15
C GLN A 37 -14.78 28.28 -9.24
N LEU A 38 -14.64 29.60 -9.45
CA LEU A 38 -15.32 30.32 -10.52
C LEU A 38 -14.92 29.80 -11.91
N ARG A 39 -13.62 29.55 -12.15
CA ARG A 39 -13.16 28.96 -13.41
C ARG A 39 -13.77 27.57 -13.64
N ALA A 40 -13.72 26.70 -12.62
CA ALA A 40 -14.26 25.36 -12.71
C ALA A 40 -15.78 25.35 -12.95
N CYS A 41 -16.54 26.16 -12.22
CA CYS A 41 -17.99 26.25 -12.39
C CYS A 41 -18.38 26.73 -13.79
N ARG A 42 -17.63 27.66 -14.39
CA ARG A 42 -17.88 28.09 -15.78
C ARG A 42 -17.64 26.99 -16.80
N SER A 43 -16.63 26.16 -16.61
CA SER A 43 -16.41 24.98 -17.48
C SER A 43 -17.59 24.03 -17.41
N VAL A 44 -18.11 23.76 -16.20
CA VAL A 44 -19.31 22.92 -16.00
C VAL A 44 -20.55 23.54 -16.64
N GLU A 45 -20.76 24.85 -16.48
CA GLU A 45 -21.89 25.57 -17.11
C GLU A 45 -21.80 25.56 -18.65
N ALA A 46 -20.60 25.53 -19.21
CA ALA A 46 -20.37 25.38 -20.64
C ALA A 46 -20.60 23.94 -21.16
N GLY A 47 -21.03 23.00 -20.30
CA GLY A 47 -21.26 21.60 -20.64
C GLY A 47 -19.98 20.76 -20.75
N ARG A 48 -18.84 21.29 -20.32
CA ARG A 48 -17.53 20.61 -20.41
C ARG A 48 -17.27 19.79 -19.15
N GLY A 49 -16.51 18.72 -19.28
CA GLY A 49 -15.94 18.02 -18.13
C GLY A 49 -14.95 18.91 -17.38
N VAL A 50 -14.71 18.63 -16.10
CA VAL A 50 -13.70 19.37 -15.33
C VAL A 50 -12.93 18.45 -14.38
N LEU A 51 -11.61 18.64 -14.31
CA LEU A 51 -10.74 18.09 -13.28
C LEU A 51 -10.28 19.21 -12.37
N VAL A 52 -10.71 19.20 -11.11
CA VAL A 52 -10.29 20.15 -10.08
C VAL A 52 -9.27 19.49 -9.16
N ALA A 53 -8.00 19.86 -9.29
CA ALA A 53 -6.93 19.41 -8.39
C ALA A 53 -6.59 20.53 -7.41
N ALA A 54 -7.06 20.43 -6.16
CA ALA A 54 -6.90 21.46 -5.15
C ALA A 54 -6.64 20.87 -3.75
N PRO A 55 -5.99 21.60 -2.81
CA PRO A 55 -5.70 21.07 -1.48
C PRO A 55 -6.97 20.72 -0.71
N THR A 56 -6.89 19.73 0.18
CA THR A 56 -7.99 19.43 1.11
C THR A 56 -8.34 20.67 1.93
N GLY A 57 -9.64 20.96 2.06
CA GLY A 57 -10.14 22.20 2.68
C GLY A 57 -10.19 23.42 1.77
N ALA A 58 -9.74 23.33 0.51
CA ALA A 58 -9.87 24.41 -0.48
C ALA A 58 -11.31 24.66 -0.94
N GLY A 59 -12.28 23.83 -0.57
CA GLY A 59 -13.68 23.97 -0.96
C GLY A 59 -13.97 23.49 -2.39
N LYS A 60 -13.22 22.48 -2.87
CA LYS A 60 -13.45 21.87 -4.19
C LYS A 60 -14.87 21.28 -4.36
N THR A 61 -15.50 20.87 -3.25
CA THR A 61 -16.87 20.34 -3.19
C THR A 61 -17.91 21.29 -3.80
N LEU A 62 -17.70 22.61 -3.72
CA LEU A 62 -18.61 23.61 -4.29
C LEU A 62 -18.80 23.44 -5.81
N VAL A 63 -17.78 22.93 -6.51
CA VAL A 63 -17.87 22.68 -7.96
C VAL A 63 -18.81 21.49 -8.25
N GLY A 64 -18.75 20.45 -7.41
CA GLY A 64 -19.68 19.32 -7.50
C GLY A 64 -21.12 19.72 -7.14
N GLU A 65 -21.30 20.52 -6.09
CA GLU A 65 -22.61 21.07 -5.71
C GLU A 65 -23.19 21.99 -6.79
N PHE A 66 -22.35 22.71 -7.53
CA PHE A 66 -22.81 23.50 -8.68
C PHE A 66 -23.31 22.61 -9.83
N ALA A 67 -22.67 21.47 -10.09
CA ALA A 67 -23.16 20.50 -11.07
C ALA A 67 -24.53 19.92 -10.66
N VAL A 68 -24.72 19.63 -9.37
CA VAL A 68 -26.02 19.21 -8.81
C VAL A 68 -27.08 20.28 -9.04
N HIS A 69 -26.75 21.54 -8.74
CA HIS A 69 -27.66 22.68 -8.95
C HIS A 69 -28.06 22.83 -10.42
N LEU A 70 -27.11 22.78 -11.36
CA LEU A 70 -27.39 22.83 -12.80
C LEU A 70 -28.29 21.68 -13.28
N ALA A 71 -28.02 20.46 -12.81
CA ALA A 71 -28.85 19.31 -13.19
C ALA A 71 -30.31 19.50 -12.79
N LEU A 72 -30.54 20.00 -11.56
CA LEU A 72 -31.88 20.29 -11.05
C LEU A 72 -32.57 21.41 -11.83
N GLU A 73 -31.86 22.49 -12.18
CA GLU A 73 -32.40 23.57 -13.02
C GLU A 73 -32.79 23.09 -14.42
N GLU A 74 -32.04 22.14 -14.97
CA GLU A 74 -32.28 21.57 -16.30
C GLU A 74 -33.32 20.43 -16.30
N GLY A 75 -33.82 20.01 -15.13
CA GLY A 75 -34.72 18.87 -15.00
C GLY A 75 -34.06 17.54 -15.37
N ARG A 76 -32.74 17.44 -15.20
CA ARG A 76 -31.92 16.25 -15.49
C ARG A 76 -31.41 15.60 -14.21
N LYS A 77 -30.78 14.44 -14.34
CA LYS A 77 -30.19 13.72 -13.21
C LYS A 77 -28.71 14.04 -13.01
N CYS A 78 -28.28 14.10 -11.75
CA CYS A 78 -26.88 14.18 -11.35
C CYS A 78 -26.56 13.09 -10.32
N PHE A 79 -25.51 12.30 -10.57
CA PHE A 79 -25.02 11.34 -9.59
C PHE A 79 -23.77 11.85 -8.91
N TYR A 80 -23.76 11.81 -7.58
CA TYR A 80 -22.62 12.20 -6.76
C TYR A 80 -21.96 10.95 -6.20
N THR A 81 -20.77 10.61 -6.71
CA THR A 81 -20.03 9.42 -6.30
C THR A 81 -18.92 9.78 -5.32
N THR A 82 -18.76 8.91 -4.33
CA THR A 82 -17.76 9.06 -3.27
C THR A 82 -17.04 7.73 -3.06
N PRO A 83 -15.75 7.73 -2.66
CA PRO A 83 -15.01 6.50 -2.45
C PRO A 83 -15.50 5.75 -1.22
N ILE A 84 -16.18 6.32 -0.24
CA ILE A 84 -16.52 5.60 1.00
C ILE A 84 -17.95 5.86 1.42
N LYS A 85 -18.62 4.82 1.95
CA LYS A 85 -20.02 4.88 2.43
C LYS A 85 -20.25 6.02 3.43
N ALA A 86 -19.30 6.24 4.35
CA ALA A 86 -19.39 7.32 5.33
C ALA A 86 -19.45 8.70 4.65
N LEU A 87 -18.66 8.92 3.59
CA LEU A 87 -18.71 10.15 2.81
C LEU A 87 -19.98 10.23 1.97
N SER A 88 -20.49 9.11 1.45
CA SER A 88 -21.79 9.06 0.77
C SER A 88 -22.92 9.53 1.68
N ASN A 89 -22.98 9.00 2.92
CA ASN A 89 -23.99 9.40 3.91
C ASN A 89 -23.86 10.89 4.27
N GLN A 90 -22.63 11.35 4.52
CA GLN A 90 -22.40 12.76 4.82
C GLN A 90 -22.84 13.68 3.68
N LYS A 91 -22.45 13.38 2.44
CA LYS A 91 -22.86 14.15 1.25
C LYS A 91 -24.35 14.08 0.99
N TYR A 92 -25.00 12.95 1.29
CA TYR A 92 -26.46 12.82 1.22
C TYR A 92 -27.14 13.81 2.16
N HIS A 93 -26.77 13.85 3.43
CA HIS A 93 -27.35 14.80 4.39
C HIS A 93 -27.08 16.27 4.01
N ASP A 94 -25.85 16.59 3.59
CA ASP A 94 -25.49 17.95 3.16
C ASP A 94 -26.36 18.41 1.95
N LEU A 95 -26.63 17.50 1.00
CA LEU A 95 -27.47 17.79 -0.16
C LEU A 95 -28.97 17.81 0.17
N VAL A 96 -29.43 16.97 1.10
CA VAL A 96 -30.81 16.96 1.60
C VAL A 96 -31.12 18.27 2.32
N GLU A 97 -30.23 18.75 3.18
CA GLU A 97 -30.39 20.02 3.89
C GLU A 97 -30.60 21.18 2.92
N ARG A 98 -29.93 21.14 1.76
CA ARG A 98 -29.99 22.19 0.76
C ARG A 98 -31.14 22.07 -0.24
N HIS A 99 -31.40 20.87 -0.74
CA HIS A 99 -32.29 20.65 -1.88
C HIS A 99 -33.62 19.98 -1.52
N GLY A 100 -33.74 19.43 -0.31
CA GLY A 100 -34.90 18.67 0.17
C GLY A 100 -34.75 17.16 -0.02
N GLU A 101 -35.40 16.40 0.86
CA GLU A 101 -35.41 14.92 0.85
C GLU A 101 -36.12 14.32 -0.38
N ASP A 102 -37.02 15.08 -1.00
CA ASP A 102 -37.76 14.69 -2.20
C ASP A 102 -36.87 14.61 -3.45
N LYS A 103 -35.80 15.42 -3.49
CA LYS A 103 -34.92 15.56 -4.66
C LYS A 103 -33.61 14.79 -4.54
N VAL A 104 -33.29 14.25 -3.37
CA VAL A 104 -32.00 13.62 -3.10
C VAL A 104 -32.21 12.20 -2.61
N GLY A 105 -31.52 11.26 -3.25
CA GLY A 105 -31.46 9.85 -2.89
C GLY A 105 -30.07 9.41 -2.45
N LEU A 106 -30.01 8.24 -1.82
CA LEU A 106 -28.80 7.56 -1.40
C LEU A 106 -28.86 6.11 -1.90
N LEU A 107 -27.85 5.70 -2.67
CA LEU A 107 -27.65 4.31 -3.06
C LEU A 107 -26.26 3.84 -2.60
N THR A 108 -26.23 3.04 -1.55
CA THR A 108 -25.02 2.34 -1.11
C THR A 108 -25.28 0.84 -1.15
N GLY A 109 -24.24 0.02 -1.08
CA GLY A 109 -24.43 -1.44 -1.01
C GLY A 109 -25.29 -1.91 0.18
N ASP A 110 -25.46 -1.07 1.21
CA ASP A 110 -26.20 -1.46 2.44
C ASP A 110 -27.56 -0.76 2.57
N ASN A 111 -27.74 0.42 1.96
CA ASN A 111 -28.93 1.25 2.14
C ASN A 111 -29.35 1.90 0.82
N THR A 112 -30.66 1.89 0.59
CA THR A 112 -31.32 2.51 -0.56
C THR A 112 -32.41 3.44 -0.05
N VAL A 113 -32.22 4.74 -0.27
CA VAL A 113 -33.18 5.80 0.09
C VAL A 113 -33.48 6.61 -1.16
N ASN A 114 -34.75 6.76 -1.52
CA ASN A 114 -35.21 7.56 -2.66
C ASN A 114 -34.35 7.34 -3.95
N GLY A 115 -34.12 6.08 -4.32
CA GLY A 115 -33.14 5.71 -5.37
C GLY A 115 -33.41 6.25 -6.79
N GLU A 116 -34.62 6.76 -7.04
CA GLU A 116 -35.02 7.36 -8.32
C GLU A 116 -35.03 8.89 -8.31
N ALA A 117 -34.54 9.51 -7.23
CA ALA A 117 -34.39 10.96 -7.12
C ALA A 117 -33.59 11.55 -8.30
N PRO A 118 -33.82 12.83 -8.64
CA PRO A 118 -33.01 13.52 -9.65
C PRO A 118 -31.54 13.63 -9.25
N VAL A 119 -31.25 13.72 -7.95
CA VAL A 119 -29.88 13.70 -7.42
C VAL A 119 -29.71 12.44 -6.60
N VAL A 120 -28.69 11.63 -6.92
CA VAL A 120 -28.41 10.40 -6.15
C VAL A 120 -26.97 10.39 -5.70
N VAL A 121 -26.76 10.30 -4.39
CA VAL A 121 -25.44 10.08 -3.78
C VAL A 121 -25.19 8.58 -3.69
N MET A 122 -24.02 8.13 -4.13
CA MET A 122 -23.70 6.69 -4.13
C MET A 122 -22.21 6.41 -3.98
N THR A 123 -21.85 5.14 -3.75
CA THR A 123 -20.46 4.70 -3.90
C THR A 123 -20.16 4.43 -5.37
N THR A 124 -18.88 4.53 -5.77
CA THR A 124 -18.46 4.32 -7.16
C THR A 124 -18.81 2.93 -7.68
N GLU A 125 -18.80 1.91 -6.82
CA GLU A 125 -19.17 0.53 -7.17
C GLU A 125 -20.65 0.39 -7.57
N VAL A 126 -21.55 1.12 -6.92
CA VAL A 126 -22.97 1.08 -7.27
C VAL A 126 -23.18 1.63 -8.67
N LEU A 127 -22.52 2.76 -9.00
CA LEU A 127 -22.58 3.33 -10.34
C LEU A 127 -22.03 2.37 -11.40
N ARG A 128 -20.87 1.74 -11.15
CA ARG A 128 -20.32 0.71 -12.04
C ARG A 128 -21.33 -0.41 -12.29
N ASN A 129 -21.94 -0.94 -11.24
CA ASN A 129 -22.91 -2.04 -11.36
C ASN A 129 -24.14 -1.61 -12.18
N MET A 130 -24.61 -0.37 -12.01
CA MET A 130 -25.72 0.18 -12.82
C MET A 130 -25.35 0.29 -14.30
N LEU A 131 -24.11 0.66 -14.62
CA LEU A 131 -23.61 0.73 -16.00
C LEU A 131 -23.57 -0.66 -16.64
N TYR A 132 -23.03 -1.67 -15.95
CA TYR A 132 -23.04 -3.04 -16.46
C TYR A 132 -24.44 -3.63 -16.62
N ALA A 133 -25.34 -3.32 -15.70
CA ALA A 133 -26.72 -3.80 -15.76
C ALA A 133 -27.59 -3.05 -16.78
N GLY A 134 -27.12 -1.93 -17.34
CA GLY A 134 -27.94 -1.07 -18.19
C GLY A 134 -29.16 -0.51 -17.44
N SER A 135 -28.98 -0.07 -16.19
CA SER A 135 -30.10 0.34 -15.34
C SER A 135 -30.90 1.51 -15.92
N ALA A 136 -32.23 1.41 -15.91
CA ALA A 136 -33.13 2.48 -16.31
C ALA A 136 -32.98 3.76 -15.47
N THR A 137 -32.46 3.64 -14.24
CA THR A 137 -32.18 4.79 -13.36
C THR A 137 -31.17 5.77 -13.98
N LEU A 138 -30.32 5.31 -14.92
CA LEU A 138 -29.36 6.13 -15.69
C LEU A 138 -30.04 7.07 -16.70
N HIS A 139 -31.33 6.87 -17.01
CA HIS A 139 -32.03 7.71 -17.97
C HIS A 139 -32.11 9.16 -17.46
N GLY A 140 -31.73 10.10 -18.34
CA GLY A 140 -31.70 11.53 -18.02
C GLY A 140 -30.48 11.99 -17.23
N LEU A 141 -29.50 11.10 -16.97
CA LEU A 141 -28.21 11.46 -16.37
C LEU A 141 -27.43 12.40 -17.30
N SER A 142 -27.05 13.57 -16.79
CA SER A 142 -26.20 14.53 -17.52
C SER A 142 -24.91 14.86 -16.80
N TYR A 143 -24.85 14.67 -15.47
CA TYR A 143 -23.67 15.00 -14.68
C TYR A 143 -23.31 13.86 -13.74
N VAL A 144 -22.02 13.53 -13.67
CA VAL A 144 -21.47 12.66 -12.64
C VAL A 144 -20.37 13.40 -11.91
N VAL A 145 -20.57 13.64 -10.62
CA VAL A 145 -19.54 14.15 -9.72
C VAL A 145 -18.75 12.98 -9.17
N MET A 146 -17.44 13.03 -9.32
CA MET A 146 -16.48 12.02 -8.90
C MET A 146 -15.57 12.63 -7.83
N ASP A 147 -15.97 12.49 -6.56
CA ASP A 147 -15.27 13.13 -5.44
C ASP A 147 -14.07 12.29 -4.96
N GLU A 148 -12.97 12.93 -4.61
CA GLU A 148 -11.71 12.27 -4.24
C GLU A 148 -11.15 11.32 -5.35
N VAL A 149 -11.20 11.72 -6.62
CA VAL A 149 -10.77 10.91 -7.78
C VAL A 149 -9.34 10.36 -7.70
N HIS A 150 -8.47 10.93 -6.87
CA HIS A 150 -7.13 10.39 -6.61
C HIS A 150 -7.14 8.99 -5.95
N TYR A 151 -8.29 8.52 -5.46
CA TYR A 151 -8.51 7.11 -5.09
C TYR A 151 -8.37 6.13 -6.25
N LEU A 152 -8.30 6.62 -7.49
CA LEU A 152 -7.93 5.83 -8.64
C LEU A 152 -6.57 5.11 -8.47
N ALA A 153 -5.66 5.65 -7.63
CA ALA A 153 -4.40 4.98 -7.30
C ALA A 153 -4.53 3.84 -6.28
N ASP A 154 -5.71 3.64 -5.67
CA ASP A 154 -5.93 2.56 -4.72
C ASP A 154 -5.82 1.19 -5.39
N ARG A 155 -5.06 0.27 -4.80
CA ARG A 155 -4.77 -1.05 -5.38
C ARG A 155 -6.02 -1.90 -5.61
N PHE A 156 -7.02 -1.77 -4.74
CA PHE A 156 -8.18 -2.66 -4.71
C PHE A 156 -9.39 -2.04 -5.39
N ARG A 157 -9.56 -0.73 -5.25
CA ARG A 157 -10.77 -0.01 -5.68
C ARG A 157 -10.53 0.94 -6.83
N GLY A 158 -9.27 1.25 -7.16
CA GLY A 158 -8.92 2.18 -8.22
C GLY A 158 -9.44 1.76 -9.60
N ALA A 159 -9.48 0.45 -9.88
CA ALA A 159 -9.99 -0.06 -11.15
C ALA A 159 -11.45 0.36 -11.43
N VAL A 160 -12.30 0.37 -10.40
CA VAL A 160 -13.72 0.76 -10.49
C VAL A 160 -13.87 2.20 -10.99
N TRP A 161 -12.97 3.09 -10.61
CA TRP A 161 -12.99 4.49 -11.05
C TRP A 161 -12.75 4.60 -12.54
N GLU A 162 -11.73 3.91 -13.05
CA GLU A 162 -11.45 3.89 -14.49
C GLU A 162 -12.59 3.23 -15.27
N GLU A 163 -13.18 2.15 -14.76
CA GLU A 163 -14.32 1.49 -15.40
C GLU A 163 -15.50 2.46 -15.57
N VAL A 164 -15.86 3.21 -14.52
CA VAL A 164 -16.93 4.22 -14.60
C VAL A 164 -16.54 5.33 -15.59
N ILE A 165 -15.31 5.85 -15.48
CA ILE A 165 -14.81 6.91 -16.36
C ILE A 165 -14.66 6.45 -17.81
N ILE A 166 -14.63 5.17 -18.13
CA ILE A 166 -14.61 4.73 -19.53
C ILE A 166 -16.04 4.39 -20.00
N ASN A 167 -16.87 3.77 -19.16
CA ASN A 167 -18.18 3.22 -19.58
C ASN A 167 -19.37 4.18 -19.47
N LEU A 168 -19.28 5.32 -18.78
CA LEU A 168 -20.34 6.34 -18.87
C LEU A 168 -20.60 6.73 -20.34
N PRO A 169 -21.84 7.11 -20.71
CA PRO A 169 -22.12 7.66 -22.03
C PRO A 169 -21.37 8.98 -22.28
N GLU A 170 -20.95 9.24 -23.52
CA GLU A 170 -20.27 10.50 -23.91
C GLU A 170 -21.10 11.76 -23.62
N SER A 171 -22.43 11.63 -23.55
CA SER A 171 -23.34 12.73 -23.21
C SER A 171 -23.29 13.18 -21.74
N VAL A 172 -22.61 12.44 -20.86
CA VAL A 172 -22.51 12.73 -19.43
C VAL A 172 -21.23 13.51 -19.14
N SER A 173 -21.36 14.73 -18.61
CA SER A 173 -20.23 15.53 -18.16
C SER A 173 -19.69 15.00 -16.82
N VAL A 174 -18.38 14.76 -16.76
CA VAL A 174 -17.70 14.25 -15.56
C VAL A 174 -17.03 15.41 -14.80
N ILE A 175 -17.39 15.57 -13.53
CA ILE A 175 -16.81 16.56 -12.61
C ILE A 175 -15.90 15.80 -11.63
N SER A 176 -14.60 15.79 -11.92
CA SER A 176 -13.58 15.09 -11.13
C SER A 176 -12.99 16.02 -10.07
N LEU A 177 -13.15 15.70 -8.79
CA LEU A 177 -12.59 16.46 -7.68
C LEU A 177 -11.43 15.69 -7.04
N SER A 178 -10.24 16.29 -7.00
CA SER A 178 -9.01 15.65 -6.52
C SER A 178 -8.29 16.49 -5.48
N ALA A 179 -7.57 15.83 -4.57
CA ALA A 179 -6.43 16.43 -3.89
C ALA A 179 -5.33 16.81 -4.90
N THR A 180 -4.35 17.61 -4.49
CA THR A 180 -3.25 18.04 -5.35
C THR A 180 -2.36 16.86 -5.78
N VAL A 181 -2.38 16.53 -7.07
CA VAL A 181 -1.54 15.50 -7.70
C VAL A 181 -0.55 16.16 -8.66
N SER A 182 0.67 15.60 -8.78
CA SER A 182 1.76 16.24 -9.53
C SER A 182 1.61 16.12 -11.05
N ASN A 183 0.78 15.18 -11.50
CA ASN A 183 0.51 14.88 -12.90
C ASN A 183 -0.96 15.14 -13.25
N ALA A 184 -1.58 16.17 -12.66
CA ALA A 184 -2.97 16.54 -12.94
C ALA A 184 -3.21 16.80 -14.44
N GLU A 185 -2.24 17.39 -15.13
CA GLU A 185 -2.29 17.59 -16.59
C GLU A 185 -2.30 16.26 -17.35
N GLU A 186 -1.45 15.29 -16.98
CA GLU A 186 -1.46 13.96 -17.61
C GLU A 186 -2.81 13.25 -17.42
N PHE A 187 -3.39 13.36 -16.23
CA PHE A 187 -4.71 12.79 -15.95
C PHE A 187 -5.81 13.52 -16.72
N GLY A 188 -5.72 14.84 -16.86
CA GLY A 188 -6.60 15.65 -17.68
C GLY A 188 -6.51 15.35 -19.18
N ASP A 189 -5.29 15.09 -19.70
CA ASP A 189 -5.06 14.67 -21.08
C ASP A 189 -5.79 13.33 -21.34
N TRP A 190 -5.71 12.39 -20.39
CA TRP A 190 -6.42 11.11 -20.47
C TRP A 190 -7.94 11.29 -20.43
N LEU A 191 -8.46 12.07 -19.47
CA LEU A 191 -9.88 12.42 -19.43
C LEU A 191 -10.34 13.05 -20.74
N THR A 192 -9.53 13.93 -21.33
CA THR A 192 -9.85 14.55 -22.61
C THR A 192 -9.91 13.54 -23.75
N THR A 193 -9.00 12.57 -23.73
CA THR A 193 -8.94 11.49 -24.73
C THR A 193 -10.17 10.57 -24.64
N VAL A 194 -10.65 10.27 -23.43
CA VAL A 194 -11.77 9.34 -23.20
C VAL A 194 -13.14 10.02 -23.19
N ARG A 195 -13.21 11.30 -22.76
CA ARG A 195 -14.46 12.04 -22.52
C ARG A 195 -14.66 13.28 -23.39
N GLY A 196 -13.70 13.60 -24.24
CA GLY A 196 -13.74 14.84 -25.02
C GLY A 196 -13.47 16.07 -24.16
N ASP A 197 -14.16 17.18 -24.41
CA ASP A 197 -13.82 18.48 -23.84
C ASP A 197 -13.82 18.51 -22.30
N THR A 198 -12.63 18.37 -21.70
CA THR A 198 -12.39 18.42 -20.25
C THR A 198 -11.38 19.49 -19.89
N ASP A 199 -11.73 20.42 -18.99
CA ASP A 199 -10.82 21.44 -18.50
C ASP A 199 -10.09 20.99 -17.22
N VAL A 200 -8.80 21.28 -17.13
CA VAL A 200 -7.99 21.03 -15.93
C VAL A 200 -7.84 22.33 -15.13
N VAL A 201 -8.28 22.32 -13.88
CA VAL A 201 -8.15 23.43 -12.94
C VAL A 201 -7.30 22.99 -11.76
N VAL A 202 -6.05 23.49 -11.71
CA VAL A 202 -5.12 23.25 -10.61
C VAL A 202 -5.09 24.46 -9.68
N GLU A 203 -5.18 24.21 -8.38
CA GLU A 203 -4.94 25.18 -7.33
C GLU A 203 -3.88 24.60 -6.38
N GLU A 204 -2.85 25.38 -6.06
CA GLU A 204 -1.77 24.94 -5.17
C GLU A 204 -1.80 25.66 -3.83
N LYS A 205 -2.52 26.79 -3.74
CA LYS A 205 -2.59 27.60 -2.54
C LYS A 205 -3.60 27.02 -1.57
N ARG A 206 -3.11 26.67 -0.39
CA ARG A 206 -3.95 26.27 0.74
C ARG A 206 -4.63 27.50 1.36
N PRO A 207 -5.95 27.49 1.62
CA PRO A 207 -6.63 28.64 2.25
C PRO A 207 -6.13 28.94 3.65
N VAL A 208 -5.87 27.90 4.45
CA VAL A 208 -5.30 28.00 5.79
C VAL A 208 -3.83 27.53 5.74
N PRO A 209 -2.84 28.43 5.88
CA PRO A 209 -1.43 28.08 5.88
C PRO A 209 -1.09 27.00 6.92
N LEU A 210 -0.16 26.10 6.57
CA LEU A 210 0.27 25.01 7.45
C LEU A 210 1.66 25.31 8.01
N TRP A 211 1.77 25.35 9.34
CA TRP A 211 3.05 25.33 10.06
C TRP A 211 3.42 23.91 10.42
N GLN A 212 4.70 23.60 10.29
CA GLN A 212 5.22 22.26 10.53
C GLN A 212 6.21 22.29 11.67
N HIS A 213 5.99 21.40 12.63
CA HIS A 213 6.66 21.36 13.91
C HIS A 213 7.19 19.97 14.21
N VAL A 214 8.25 19.90 15.01
CA VAL A 214 8.73 18.68 15.63
C VAL A 214 8.72 18.86 17.14
N MET A 215 8.05 17.95 17.86
CA MET A 215 8.04 17.95 19.31
C MET A 215 9.13 17.04 19.87
N VAL A 216 10.10 17.63 20.58
CA VAL A 216 11.24 16.94 21.18
C VAL A 216 11.16 17.10 22.70
N GLY A 217 10.86 16.01 23.40
CA GLY A 217 10.44 16.06 24.80
C GLY A 217 9.30 17.07 24.98
N SER A 218 9.42 17.97 25.96
CA SER A 218 8.39 18.97 26.29
C SER A 218 8.40 20.23 25.40
N ARG A 219 9.20 20.27 24.32
CA ARG A 219 9.44 21.46 23.50
C ARG A 219 8.96 21.25 22.06
N LEU A 220 8.30 22.27 21.53
CA LEU A 220 7.85 22.33 20.13
C LEU A 220 8.86 23.18 19.35
N TYR A 221 9.43 22.61 18.29
CA TYR A 221 10.38 23.28 17.40
C TYR A 221 9.77 23.43 16.01
N ASP A 222 9.96 24.57 15.36
CA ASP A 222 9.64 24.72 13.95
C ASP A 222 10.54 23.79 13.11
N LEU A 223 9.95 23.07 12.15
CA LEU A 223 10.70 22.18 11.25
C LEU A 223 11.63 23.00 10.34
N PHE A 224 11.15 24.14 9.86
CA PHE A 224 11.88 25.04 8.97
C PHE A 224 12.34 26.29 9.73
N GLY A 225 13.56 26.75 9.47
CA GLY A 225 14.06 28.01 10.04
C GLY A 225 13.46 29.25 9.36
N GLN A 226 13.63 30.43 9.96
CA GLN A 226 13.20 31.73 9.41
C GLN A 226 14.10 32.27 8.27
N GLY A 227 14.79 31.39 7.51
CA GLY A 227 15.75 31.77 6.45
C GLY A 227 15.26 31.50 5.02
N GLU A 228 15.91 32.12 4.04
CA GLU A 228 15.66 31.89 2.61
C GLU A 228 15.86 30.41 2.23
N ALA A 229 15.12 29.98 1.20
CA ALA A 229 15.25 28.65 0.64
C ALA A 229 16.67 28.41 0.08
N ASP A 230 17.14 27.16 0.11
CA ASP A 230 18.40 26.75 -0.53
C ASP A 230 18.35 27.03 -2.05
N GLY A 231 19.48 26.94 -2.76
CA GLY A 231 19.61 27.21 -4.21
C GLY A 231 18.69 26.38 -5.12
N ASP A 232 17.99 25.37 -4.58
CA ASP A 232 16.96 24.54 -5.23
C ASP A 232 15.52 24.92 -4.80
N GLY A 233 15.32 26.05 -4.11
CA GLY A 233 14.00 26.52 -3.65
C GLY A 233 13.41 25.78 -2.45
N ARG A 234 14.19 24.91 -1.78
CA ARG A 234 13.74 24.14 -0.60
C ARG A 234 14.04 24.87 0.71
N ARG A 235 13.07 24.90 1.64
CA ARG A 235 13.26 25.50 2.98
C ARG A 235 14.26 24.69 3.81
N VAL A 236 15.21 25.37 4.43
CA VAL A 236 16.26 24.75 5.26
C VAL A 236 15.70 24.34 6.62
N VAL A 237 16.05 23.13 7.08
CA VAL A 237 15.67 22.61 8.40
C VAL A 237 16.20 23.51 9.51
N SER A 238 15.39 23.72 10.55
CA SER A 238 15.78 24.55 11.70
C SER A 238 17.12 24.10 12.30
N PRO A 239 18.11 25.02 12.47
CA PRO A 239 19.40 24.69 13.07
C PRO A 239 19.31 24.13 14.49
N GLU A 240 18.27 24.52 15.24
CA GLU A 240 18.03 24.02 16.59
C GLU A 240 17.63 22.54 16.59
N LEU A 241 16.82 22.13 15.62
CA LEU A 241 16.39 20.75 15.45
C LEU A 241 17.56 19.86 14.98
N VAL A 242 18.40 20.37 14.07
CA VAL A 242 19.63 19.68 13.64
C VAL A 242 20.60 19.50 14.80
N ARG A 243 20.72 20.50 15.71
CA ARG A 243 21.52 20.38 16.93
C ARG A 243 20.95 19.33 17.88
N ALA A 244 19.63 19.34 18.11
CA ALA A 244 18.96 18.33 18.94
C ALA A 244 19.23 16.91 18.42
N GLY A 245 19.15 16.68 17.11
CA GLY A 245 19.48 15.36 16.52
C GLY A 245 20.96 14.97 16.64
N ARG A 246 21.89 15.91 16.48
CA ARG A 246 23.33 15.64 16.68
C ARG A 246 23.65 15.27 18.12
N ASP A 247 22.98 15.88 19.09
CA ASP A 247 23.18 15.62 20.51
C ASP A 247 22.60 14.25 20.93
N ASP A 248 21.48 13.83 20.33
CA ASP A 248 20.90 12.48 20.50
C ASP A 248 21.85 11.36 20.04
N VAL A 249 22.44 11.52 18.85
CA VAL A 249 23.41 10.56 18.27
C VAL A 249 24.70 10.50 19.10
N ARG A 250 25.12 11.64 19.69
CA ARG A 250 26.28 11.69 20.59
C ARG A 250 25.99 11.04 21.95
N GLY A 251 24.77 11.13 22.45
CA GLY A 251 24.32 10.50 23.69
C GLY A 251 24.16 8.98 23.60
N SER A 252 23.86 8.45 22.41
CA SER A 252 23.60 7.02 22.16
C SER A 252 24.84 6.17 21.86
N ARG A 253 26.06 6.74 21.86
CA ARG A 253 27.31 5.95 21.72
C ARG A 253 27.66 5.25 23.04
N PRO A 254 27.73 3.91 23.10
CA PRO A 254 28.25 3.22 24.28
C PRO A 254 29.78 3.31 24.25
N GLY A 255 30.35 4.27 24.96
CA GLY A 255 31.80 4.43 24.98
C GLY A 255 32.32 5.18 26.20
N GLY A 256 33.11 4.48 27.02
CA GLY A 256 34.15 5.09 27.84
C GLY A 256 33.99 4.84 29.34
N ARG A 257 34.92 4.06 29.90
CA ARG A 257 35.20 3.84 31.33
C ARG A 257 34.78 5.03 32.21
N ALA A 258 33.85 4.77 33.12
CA ALA A 258 33.57 5.65 34.24
C ALA A 258 34.81 5.74 35.15
N GLY A 259 35.42 6.93 35.20
CA GLY A 259 36.32 7.33 36.28
C GLY A 259 35.54 7.42 37.59
N ARG A 260 36.09 6.80 38.63
CA ARG A 260 35.51 6.69 39.97
C ARG A 260 35.64 8.04 40.68
N GLY A 261 34.52 8.66 41.04
CA GLY A 261 34.46 9.78 41.98
C GLY A 261 33.96 11.09 41.40
N GLY A 262 32.63 11.27 41.36
CA GLY A 262 32.00 12.55 41.06
C GLY A 262 30.47 12.37 41.03
N ARG A 263 29.75 13.18 41.81
CA ARG A 263 28.28 13.26 41.78
C ARG A 263 27.80 13.33 40.32
N PRO A 264 26.77 12.57 39.91
CA PRO A 264 26.27 12.66 38.55
C PRO A 264 25.76 14.09 38.32
N PRO A 265 26.21 14.80 37.27
CA PRO A 265 25.58 16.05 36.91
C PRO A 265 24.13 15.75 36.53
N ARG A 266 23.18 16.54 37.03
CA ARG A 266 21.79 16.57 36.52
C ARG A 266 21.89 16.90 35.03
N ARG A 267 21.89 15.88 34.18
CA ARG A 267 21.76 16.04 32.73
C ARG A 267 20.41 16.74 32.48
N PRO A 268 20.33 17.72 31.57
CA PRO A 268 19.04 18.12 31.03
C PRO A 268 18.34 16.84 30.55
N ARG A 269 17.04 16.67 30.86
CA ARG A 269 16.24 15.56 30.29
C ARG A 269 16.51 15.56 28.78
N GLY A 270 17.13 14.49 28.30
CA GLY A 270 17.65 14.41 26.94
C GLY A 270 16.54 14.48 25.90
N THR A 271 16.92 14.41 24.63
CA THR A 271 16.01 14.05 23.55
C THR A 271 15.24 12.78 23.92
N TYR A 272 13.93 12.90 24.14
CA TYR A 272 13.02 11.76 24.36
C TYR A 272 11.72 11.98 23.61
N THR A 273 11.01 10.90 23.32
CA THR A 273 9.67 10.93 22.73
C THR A 273 8.65 11.32 23.78
N PRO A 274 7.95 12.46 23.65
CA PRO A 274 6.95 12.87 24.64
C PRO A 274 5.82 11.83 24.74
N GLY A 275 5.32 11.64 25.97
CA GLY A 275 4.14 10.81 26.21
C GLY A 275 2.88 11.49 25.70
N ARG A 276 1.82 10.72 25.41
CA ARG A 276 0.57 11.25 24.83
C ARG A 276 -0.11 12.31 25.71
N VAL A 277 -0.08 12.13 27.03
CA VAL A 277 -0.59 13.12 28.00
C VAL A 277 0.19 14.42 27.93
N GLU A 278 1.53 14.35 27.91
CA GLU A 278 2.42 15.51 27.80
C GLU A 278 2.19 16.27 26.48
N VAL A 279 1.97 15.55 25.37
CA VAL A 279 1.60 16.15 24.09
C VAL A 279 0.30 16.95 24.23
N LEU A 280 -0.75 16.35 24.78
CA LEU A 280 -2.05 17.03 24.94
C LEU A 280 -1.96 18.26 25.86
N GLU A 281 -1.32 18.13 27.02
CA GLU A 281 -1.10 19.26 27.94
C GLU A 281 -0.35 20.41 27.26
N LYS A 282 0.66 20.08 26.44
CA LYS A 282 1.45 21.09 25.74
C LYS A 282 0.66 21.78 24.63
N LEU A 283 -0.17 21.04 23.90
CA LEU A 283 -1.04 21.59 22.88
C LEU A 283 -2.14 22.46 23.51
N ASP A 284 -2.74 22.03 24.61
CA ASP A 284 -3.77 22.78 25.32
C ASP A 284 -3.20 24.10 25.87
N ALA A 285 -2.06 24.05 26.55
CA ALA A 285 -1.38 25.23 27.07
C ALA A 285 -0.95 26.22 25.96
N ALA A 286 -0.77 25.76 24.72
CA ALA A 286 -0.46 26.58 23.57
C ALA A 286 -1.72 27.02 22.77
N GLY A 287 -2.93 26.64 23.22
CA GLY A 287 -4.18 26.91 22.52
C GLY A 287 -4.33 26.16 21.19
N LEU A 288 -3.58 25.07 21.00
CA LEU A 288 -3.49 24.34 19.73
C LEU A 288 -4.55 23.23 19.57
N LEU A 289 -5.45 23.07 20.53
CA LEU A 289 -6.61 22.17 20.42
C LEU A 289 -7.75 22.83 19.61
N PRO A 290 -8.64 22.05 18.96
CA PRO A 290 -8.69 20.59 18.96
C PRO A 290 -7.59 19.94 18.11
N ALA A 291 -7.16 18.74 18.50
CA ALA A 291 -6.10 18.00 17.83
C ALA A 291 -6.52 16.58 17.40
N ILE A 292 -6.06 16.17 16.22
CA ILE A 292 -6.10 14.78 15.76
C ILE A 292 -4.69 14.21 15.90
N VAL A 293 -4.56 13.15 16.70
CA VAL A 293 -3.30 12.42 16.90
C VAL A 293 -3.36 11.12 16.11
N PHE A 294 -2.60 11.03 15.03
CA PHE A 294 -2.56 9.83 14.20
C PHE A 294 -1.67 8.75 14.82
N VAL A 295 -2.29 7.60 15.06
CA VAL A 295 -1.66 6.37 15.58
C VAL A 295 -1.99 5.25 14.60
N PHE A 296 -0.97 4.65 13.98
CA PHE A 296 -1.15 3.64 12.91
C PHE A 296 -1.56 2.24 13.41
N SER A 297 -2.23 2.15 14.56
CA SER A 297 -2.77 0.90 15.10
C SER A 297 -4.07 1.17 15.87
N ARG A 298 -5.09 0.35 15.62
CA ARG A 298 -6.40 0.44 16.29
C ARG A 298 -6.27 0.26 17.80
N ALA A 299 -5.60 -0.82 18.22
CA ALA A 299 -5.26 -1.06 19.63
C ALA A 299 -4.40 0.09 20.19
N GLY A 300 -3.57 0.72 19.35
CA GLY A 300 -2.78 1.90 19.73
C GLY A 300 -3.64 3.12 20.06
N CYS A 301 -4.71 3.38 19.31
CA CYS A 301 -5.69 4.44 19.57
C CYS A 301 -6.45 4.19 20.87
N GLU A 302 -6.98 2.98 21.08
CA GLU A 302 -7.69 2.64 22.32
C GLU A 302 -6.77 2.75 23.54
N ALA A 303 -5.55 2.21 23.44
CA ALA A 303 -4.54 2.36 24.48
C ALA A 303 -4.19 3.83 24.76
N ALA A 304 -4.26 4.72 23.77
CA ALA A 304 -4.04 6.14 23.96
C ALA A 304 -5.13 6.80 24.81
N VAL A 305 -6.39 6.48 24.54
CA VAL A 305 -7.52 6.93 25.35
C VAL A 305 -7.37 6.42 26.78
N GLN A 306 -7.11 5.12 26.97
CA GLN A 306 -6.94 4.53 28.30
C GLN A 306 -5.78 5.14 29.10
N GLN A 307 -4.67 5.46 28.45
CA GLN A 307 -3.56 6.18 29.08
C GLN A 307 -3.98 7.57 29.57
N CYS A 308 -4.79 8.29 28.79
CA CYS A 308 -5.29 9.61 29.16
C CYS A 308 -6.34 9.52 30.29
N LEU A 309 -7.24 8.53 30.25
CA LEU A 309 -8.22 8.26 31.31
C LEU A 309 -7.51 7.98 32.64
N SER A 310 -6.52 7.08 32.61
CA SER A 310 -5.72 6.69 33.77
C SER A 310 -4.91 7.84 34.34
N ALA A 311 -4.45 8.77 33.49
CA ALA A 311 -3.73 9.97 33.90
C ALA A 311 -4.64 11.10 34.39
N GLY A 312 -5.97 10.94 34.33
CA GLY A 312 -6.92 11.93 34.81
C GLY A 312 -7.13 13.12 33.87
N VAL A 313 -6.74 13.02 32.59
CA VAL A 313 -6.88 14.12 31.62
C VAL A 313 -8.36 14.46 31.43
N ARG A 314 -8.70 15.75 31.48
CA ARG A 314 -10.05 16.26 31.28
C ARG A 314 -9.98 17.60 30.53
N LEU A 315 -10.64 17.66 29.38
CA LEU A 315 -10.64 18.79 28.44
C LEU A 315 -12.03 19.42 28.26
N THR A 316 -12.99 19.02 29.09
CA THR A 316 -14.40 19.44 29.04
C THR A 316 -14.83 20.13 30.34
N SER A 317 -15.76 21.05 30.19
CA SER A 317 -16.51 21.70 31.26
C SER A 317 -17.67 20.83 31.78
N PRO A 318 -18.28 21.17 32.92
CA PRO A 318 -19.47 20.49 33.41
C PRO A 318 -20.67 20.53 32.44
N ASP A 319 -20.90 21.64 31.75
CA ASP A 319 -22.06 21.80 30.86
C ASP A 319 -21.87 21.00 29.56
N GLU A 320 -20.67 21.05 28.97
CA GLU A 320 -20.31 20.22 27.80
C GLU A 320 -20.52 18.73 28.11
N ARG A 321 -20.27 18.28 29.34
CA ARG A 321 -20.49 16.87 29.74
C ARG A 321 -21.95 16.46 29.73
N VAL A 322 -22.85 17.35 30.18
CA VAL A 322 -24.28 17.08 30.15
C VAL A 322 -24.76 16.94 28.70
N GLU A 323 -24.29 17.82 27.81
CA GLU A 323 -24.60 17.73 26.39
C GLU A 323 -24.07 16.45 25.74
N ILE A 324 -22.80 16.11 26.00
CA ILE A 324 -22.18 14.87 25.51
C ILE A 324 -22.97 13.64 25.99
N ARG A 325 -23.33 13.59 27.28
CA ARG A 325 -24.07 12.48 27.87
C ARG A 325 -25.44 12.30 27.22
N ALA A 326 -26.17 13.40 27.02
CA ALA A 326 -27.49 13.38 26.40
C ALA A 326 -27.43 12.79 24.99
N LEU A 327 -26.45 13.20 24.17
CA LEU A 327 -26.28 12.67 22.81
C LEU A 327 -25.91 11.18 22.82
N ILE A 328 -25.02 10.76 23.73
CA ILE A 328 -24.64 9.35 23.89
C ILE A 328 -25.88 8.50 24.18
N GLU A 329 -26.70 8.91 25.14
CA GLU A 329 -27.91 8.17 25.54
C GLU A 329 -28.95 8.11 24.42
N GLU A 330 -29.20 9.24 23.74
CA GLU A 330 -30.08 9.32 22.58
C GLU A 330 -29.66 8.32 21.48
N ARG A 331 -28.38 8.33 21.10
CA ARG A 331 -27.85 7.52 20.00
C ARG A 331 -27.69 6.03 20.34
N THR A 332 -27.67 5.67 21.63
CA THR A 332 -27.50 4.27 22.08
C THR A 332 -28.77 3.63 22.61
N THR A 333 -29.91 4.33 22.59
CA THR A 333 -31.20 3.84 23.10
C THR A 333 -31.65 2.51 22.45
N GLY A 334 -31.29 2.26 21.19
CA GLY A 334 -31.64 1.03 20.47
C GLY A 334 -30.78 -0.21 20.79
N ILE A 335 -29.74 -0.08 21.61
CA ILE A 335 -28.78 -1.16 21.90
C ILE A 335 -29.09 -1.77 23.28
N PRO A 336 -29.29 -3.10 23.39
CA PRO A 336 -29.52 -3.75 24.68
C PRO A 336 -28.34 -3.57 25.65
N GLU A 337 -28.65 -3.43 26.94
CA GLU A 337 -27.67 -3.20 28.00
C GLU A 337 -26.58 -4.28 28.07
N GLY A 338 -26.96 -5.55 27.87
CA GLY A 338 -26.01 -6.66 27.84
C GLY A 338 -24.98 -6.55 26.70
N ASP A 339 -25.39 -6.02 25.54
CA ASP A 339 -24.49 -5.79 24.41
C ASP A 339 -23.62 -4.55 24.66
N LEU A 340 -24.15 -3.48 25.25
CA LEU A 340 -23.38 -2.26 25.57
C LEU A 340 -22.11 -2.55 26.39
N HIS A 341 -22.20 -3.45 27.37
CA HIS A 341 -21.03 -3.86 28.15
C HIS A 341 -19.96 -4.51 27.30
N VAL A 342 -20.34 -5.45 26.42
CA VAL A 342 -19.43 -6.17 25.51
C VAL A 342 -18.79 -5.23 24.49
N LEU A 343 -19.49 -4.15 24.15
CA LEU A 343 -19.07 -3.15 23.17
C LEU A 343 -18.11 -2.09 23.74
N GLY A 344 -17.77 -2.14 25.03
CA GLY A 344 -16.88 -1.16 25.67
C GLY A 344 -17.54 0.22 25.84
N TYR A 345 -18.87 0.26 25.97
CA TYR A 345 -19.65 1.50 26.06
C TYR A 345 -19.19 2.42 27.20
N HIS A 346 -18.87 1.86 28.37
CA HIS A 346 -18.58 2.67 29.56
C HIS A 346 -17.26 3.44 29.42
N GLU A 347 -16.20 2.76 28.98
CA GLU A 347 -14.90 3.38 28.74
C GLU A 347 -14.98 4.40 27.60
N TRP A 348 -15.73 4.08 26.55
CA TRP A 348 -15.97 4.99 25.43
C TRP A 348 -16.72 6.26 25.87
N ALA A 349 -17.82 6.10 26.62
CA ALA A 349 -18.60 7.23 27.14
C ALA A 349 -17.77 8.09 28.12
N GLU A 350 -16.99 7.47 29.01
CA GLU A 350 -16.10 8.18 29.92
C GLU A 350 -15.04 9.00 29.16
N GLY A 351 -14.47 8.45 28.09
CA GLY A 351 -13.55 9.16 27.20
C GLY A 351 -14.19 10.42 26.62
N LEU A 352 -15.37 10.26 26.00
CA LEU A 352 -16.10 11.36 25.39
C LEU A 352 -16.44 12.46 26.40
N GLU A 353 -16.94 12.10 27.57
CA GLU A 353 -17.23 13.05 28.64
C GLU A 353 -15.99 13.79 29.14
N ARG A 354 -14.77 13.28 28.92
CA ARG A 354 -13.52 13.98 29.22
C ARG A 354 -12.95 14.76 28.02
N GLY A 355 -13.61 14.74 26.87
CA GLY A 355 -13.21 15.43 25.64
C GLY A 355 -12.16 14.69 24.82
N ILE A 356 -12.03 13.37 25.01
CA ILE A 356 -11.00 12.52 24.38
C ILE A 356 -11.66 11.31 23.73
N ALA A 357 -11.30 10.99 22.49
CA ALA A 357 -11.87 9.85 21.79
C ALA A 357 -10.83 9.05 21.00
N ALA A 358 -11.11 7.77 20.78
CA ALA A 358 -10.49 7.00 19.72
C ALA A 358 -11.33 7.16 18.43
N HIS A 359 -10.70 7.05 17.26
CA HIS A 359 -11.40 6.96 15.97
C HIS A 359 -10.71 5.99 15.02
N HIS A 360 -11.32 4.84 14.78
CA HIS A 360 -10.79 3.87 13.81
C HIS A 360 -11.86 2.94 13.25
N ALA A 361 -11.52 2.25 12.16
CA ALA A 361 -12.44 1.35 11.46
C ALA A 361 -12.98 0.17 12.31
N GLY A 362 -12.29 -0.24 13.39
CA GLY A 362 -12.75 -1.31 14.28
C GLY A 362 -13.79 -0.88 15.34
N MET A 363 -14.17 0.40 15.39
CA MET A 363 -15.24 0.88 16.27
C MET A 363 -16.60 0.61 15.61
N LEU A 364 -17.65 0.50 16.42
CA LEU A 364 -19.01 0.43 15.89
C LEU A 364 -19.39 1.69 15.11
N PRO A 365 -20.13 1.58 13.99
CA PRO A 365 -20.58 2.74 13.22
C PRO A 365 -21.23 3.83 14.08
N THR A 366 -22.21 3.47 14.91
CA THR A 366 -22.90 4.41 15.81
C THR A 366 -21.93 5.13 16.76
N PHE A 367 -20.93 4.43 17.30
CA PHE A 367 -19.95 5.07 18.20
C PHE A 367 -19.04 6.03 17.45
N LYS A 368 -18.64 5.68 16.21
CA LYS A 368 -17.85 6.55 15.35
C LYS A 368 -18.61 7.81 14.97
N GLU A 369 -19.87 7.68 14.58
CA GLU A 369 -20.75 8.81 14.21
C GLU A 369 -20.92 9.78 15.38
N VAL A 370 -21.11 9.28 16.59
CA VAL A 370 -21.15 10.13 17.80
C VAL A 370 -19.83 10.86 18.03
N VAL A 371 -18.67 10.21 17.84
CA VAL A 371 -17.36 10.88 17.95
C VAL A 371 -17.22 11.97 16.89
N GLU A 372 -17.62 11.67 15.66
CA GLU A 372 -17.59 12.61 14.52
C GLU A 372 -18.48 13.84 14.80
N GLU A 373 -19.72 13.62 15.24
CA GLU A 373 -20.68 14.66 15.60
C GLU A 373 -20.17 15.55 16.75
N LEU A 374 -19.71 14.96 17.86
CA LEU A 374 -19.19 15.70 19.00
C LEU A 374 -17.90 16.47 18.67
N PHE A 375 -17.07 15.95 17.76
CA PHE A 375 -15.86 16.65 17.31
C PHE A 375 -16.20 17.89 16.47
N VAL A 376 -17.16 17.77 15.54
CA VAL A 376 -17.64 18.90 14.72
C VAL A 376 -18.28 19.98 15.58
N ARG A 377 -19.06 19.59 16.61
CA ARG A 377 -19.61 20.52 17.62
C ARG A 377 -18.55 21.16 18.52
N GLY A 378 -17.30 20.70 18.45
CA GLY A 378 -16.18 21.22 19.25
C GLY A 378 -16.17 20.74 20.70
N LEU A 379 -16.94 19.70 21.03
CA LEU A 379 -17.03 19.11 22.38
C LEU A 379 -15.90 18.11 22.64
N ILE A 380 -15.36 17.48 21.60
CA ILE A 380 -14.15 16.64 21.68
C ILE A 380 -12.93 17.46 21.28
N ARG A 381 -11.94 17.54 22.18
CA ARG A 381 -10.73 18.33 21.99
C ARG A 381 -9.55 17.50 21.48
N ALA A 382 -9.54 16.18 21.73
CA ALA A 382 -8.48 15.30 21.27
C ALA A 382 -9.04 13.98 20.70
N VAL A 383 -8.64 13.63 19.48
CA VAL A 383 -9.00 12.36 18.84
C VAL A 383 -7.74 11.58 18.49
N PHE A 384 -7.63 10.35 18.98
CA PHE A 384 -6.60 9.40 18.58
C PHE A 384 -7.11 8.55 17.41
N ALA A 385 -6.60 8.80 16.21
CA ALA A 385 -7.17 8.26 15.00
C ALA A 385 -6.20 7.39 14.20
N THR A 386 -6.71 6.38 13.51
CA THR A 386 -5.96 5.72 12.43
C THR A 386 -6.01 6.56 11.14
N GLU A 387 -5.15 6.25 10.17
CA GLU A 387 -5.10 6.91 8.86
C GLU A 387 -6.45 6.97 8.13
N THR A 388 -7.37 6.04 8.39
CA THR A 388 -8.71 6.03 7.81
C THR A 388 -9.52 7.31 8.04
N LEU A 389 -9.19 8.09 9.07
CA LEU A 389 -9.84 9.38 9.31
C LEU A 389 -9.41 10.45 8.29
N ALA A 390 -8.21 10.34 7.72
CA ALA A 390 -7.73 11.28 6.71
C ALA A 390 -8.48 11.17 5.37
N LEU A 391 -9.28 10.12 5.19
CA LEU A 391 -9.91 9.67 3.95
C LEU A 391 -11.26 10.33 3.60
N GLY A 392 -11.51 11.56 4.02
CA GLY A 392 -12.59 12.39 3.43
C GLY A 392 -13.67 12.87 4.40
N ILE A 393 -13.74 12.34 5.63
CA ILE A 393 -14.75 12.76 6.62
C ILE A 393 -14.49 14.21 7.05
N ASN A 394 -15.53 15.04 7.17
CA ASN A 394 -15.41 16.45 7.55
C ASN A 394 -15.09 16.65 9.05
N MET A 395 -13.89 16.27 9.47
CA MET A 395 -13.34 16.54 10.81
C MET A 395 -12.03 17.33 10.72
N PRO A 396 -12.05 18.63 10.35
CA PRO A 396 -10.86 19.46 10.40
C PRO A 396 -10.51 19.82 11.85
N ALA A 397 -9.23 19.72 12.20
CA ALA A 397 -8.70 20.04 13.52
C ALA A 397 -7.82 21.29 13.43
N ARG A 398 -7.57 21.98 14.55
CA ARG A 398 -6.55 23.05 14.55
C ARG A 398 -5.15 22.47 14.36
N THR A 399 -4.90 21.32 15.01
CA THR A 399 -3.61 20.64 14.99
C THR A 399 -3.73 19.18 14.57
N VAL A 400 -2.76 18.70 13.80
CA VAL A 400 -2.54 17.28 13.52
C VAL A 400 -1.22 16.87 14.14
N VAL A 401 -1.20 15.74 14.84
CA VAL A 401 -0.01 15.14 15.43
C VAL A 401 0.27 13.79 14.76
N LEU A 402 1.51 13.55 14.35
CA LEU A 402 1.98 12.27 13.82
C LEU A 402 2.89 11.59 14.85
N GLU A 403 2.42 10.49 15.46
CA GLU A 403 3.19 9.77 16.49
C GLU A 403 4.43 9.09 15.90
N ARG A 404 4.29 8.53 14.69
CA ARG A 404 5.35 7.83 13.95
C ARG A 404 5.26 8.19 12.46
N LEU A 405 6.33 7.92 11.72
CA LEU A 405 6.40 8.07 10.26
C LEU A 405 6.61 6.73 9.54
N VAL A 406 6.41 5.61 10.25
CA VAL A 406 6.49 4.25 9.71
C VAL A 406 5.18 3.55 10.03
N LYS A 407 4.60 2.85 9.05
CA LYS A 407 3.34 2.11 9.18
C LYS A 407 3.44 0.73 8.54
N TRP A 408 2.54 -0.17 8.93
CA TRP A 408 2.34 -1.45 8.25
C TRP A 408 1.43 -1.23 7.03
N ASN A 409 1.89 -1.58 5.83
CA ASN A 409 1.12 -1.41 4.60
C ASN A 409 0.37 -2.69 4.15
N GLY A 410 0.36 -3.73 4.98
CA GLY A 410 -0.19 -5.05 4.65
C GLY A 410 0.89 -6.11 4.48
N GLU A 411 2.05 -5.73 3.95
CA GLU A 411 3.15 -6.65 3.63
C GLU A 411 4.42 -6.35 4.43
N THR A 412 4.73 -5.05 4.64
CA THR A 412 5.96 -4.60 5.30
C THR A 412 5.73 -3.36 6.14
N HIS A 413 6.67 -3.08 7.06
CA HIS A 413 6.76 -1.77 7.69
C HIS A 413 7.40 -0.80 6.70
N ALA A 414 6.60 0.13 6.17
CA ALA A 414 7.00 1.11 5.16
C ALA A 414 6.96 2.53 5.75
N ASP A 415 7.83 3.40 5.24
CA ASP A 415 7.81 4.82 5.56
C ASP A 415 6.55 5.48 4.97
N VAL A 416 6.00 6.46 5.69
CA VAL A 416 4.88 7.29 5.22
C VAL A 416 5.34 8.06 3.98
N THR A 417 4.57 7.95 2.91
CA THR A 417 4.86 8.63 1.65
C THR A 417 4.50 10.13 1.71
N PRO A 418 5.05 11.00 0.83
CA PRO A 418 4.67 12.41 0.78
C PRO A 418 3.16 12.65 0.57
N GLY A 419 2.51 11.78 -0.22
CA GLY A 419 1.07 11.86 -0.46
C GLY A 419 0.26 11.61 0.80
N GLU A 420 0.56 10.53 1.51
CA GLU A 420 -0.06 10.18 2.80
C GLU A 420 0.20 11.28 3.85
N TYR A 421 1.44 11.78 3.92
CA TYR A 421 1.79 12.89 4.81
C TYR A 421 0.93 14.14 4.55
N THR A 422 0.75 14.50 3.27
CA THR A 422 -0.06 15.64 2.85
C THR A 422 -1.55 15.43 3.16
N GLN A 423 -2.07 14.21 2.98
CA GLN A 423 -3.45 13.88 3.33
C GLN A 423 -3.70 13.97 4.85
N LEU A 424 -2.79 13.42 5.66
CA LEU A 424 -2.88 13.45 7.12
C LEU A 424 -2.81 14.89 7.65
N THR A 425 -1.75 15.62 7.28
CA THR A 425 -1.54 17.00 7.74
C THR A 425 -2.51 18.00 7.12
N GLY A 426 -3.11 17.66 5.98
CA GLY A 426 -4.18 18.41 5.31
C GLY A 426 -5.42 18.64 6.17
N ARG A 427 -5.58 17.88 7.28
CA ARG A 427 -6.66 18.06 8.28
C ARG A 427 -6.42 19.20 9.26
N ALA A 428 -5.21 19.76 9.33
CA ALA A 428 -4.87 20.82 10.27
C ALA A 428 -5.23 22.22 9.75
N GLY A 429 -6.00 23.01 10.47
CA GLY A 429 -6.49 24.33 10.08
C GLY A 429 -7.92 24.25 9.53
N ARG A 430 -8.87 24.75 10.31
CA ARG A 430 -10.29 24.82 9.98
C ARG A 430 -10.59 26.11 9.20
N ARG A 431 -11.05 25.98 7.96
CA ARG A 431 -11.40 27.15 7.12
C ARG A 431 -12.48 27.99 7.80
N GLY A 432 -12.25 29.31 7.87
CA GLY A 432 -13.18 30.25 8.50
C GLY A 432 -13.09 30.33 10.03
N ILE A 433 -12.30 29.46 10.68
CA ILE A 433 -12.13 29.44 12.14
C ILE A 433 -10.66 29.69 12.50
N ASP A 434 -9.73 28.95 11.89
CA ASP A 434 -8.30 29.06 12.16
C ASP A 434 -7.60 29.94 11.11
N ILE A 435 -6.71 30.82 11.57
CA ILE A 435 -5.82 31.61 10.71
C ILE A 435 -4.68 30.75 10.16
N GLU A 436 -4.27 29.75 10.93
CA GLU A 436 -3.17 28.85 10.63
C GLU A 436 -3.44 27.46 11.20
N GLY A 437 -2.98 26.43 10.49
CA GLY A 437 -3.01 25.04 10.93
C GLY A 437 -1.63 24.57 11.34
N HIS A 438 -1.57 23.57 12.22
CA HIS A 438 -0.30 23.05 12.75
C HIS A 438 -0.17 21.53 12.53
N ALA A 439 0.93 21.11 11.92
CA ALA A 439 1.33 19.71 11.84
C ALA A 439 2.50 19.47 12.79
N VAL A 440 2.38 18.51 13.71
CA VAL A 440 3.37 18.22 14.74
C VAL A 440 3.85 16.78 14.58
N VAL A 441 5.14 16.58 14.33
CA VAL A 441 5.76 15.24 14.30
C VAL A 441 6.44 14.98 15.64
N LEU A 442 6.18 13.83 16.27
CA LEU A 442 6.85 13.48 17.52
C LEU A 442 8.27 12.94 17.27
N TRP A 443 9.22 13.38 18.09
CA TRP A 443 10.60 12.88 18.04
C TRP A 443 10.66 11.39 18.34
N GLN A 444 11.46 10.64 17.59
CA GLN A 444 11.71 9.21 17.82
C GLN A 444 13.22 8.92 17.84
N PRO A 445 13.69 7.86 18.52
CA PRO A 445 15.08 7.44 18.41
C PRO A 445 15.46 7.16 16.94
N GLY A 446 16.57 7.75 16.46
CA GLY A 446 17.00 7.61 15.06
C GLY A 446 16.27 8.53 14.06
N PHE A 447 15.52 9.53 14.55
CA PHE A 447 14.84 10.53 13.74
C PHE A 447 15.81 11.36 12.89
N ASP A 448 15.55 11.45 11.59
CA ASP A 448 16.25 12.36 10.67
C ASP A 448 15.34 13.54 10.30
N PRO A 449 15.62 14.75 10.82
CA PRO A 449 14.89 15.97 10.46
C PRO A 449 14.85 16.26 8.95
N THR A 450 15.88 15.83 8.20
CA THR A 450 15.99 16.06 6.76
C THR A 450 14.99 15.21 5.98
N ALA A 451 14.78 13.96 6.41
CA ALA A 451 13.77 13.07 5.83
C ALA A 451 12.36 13.65 6.01
N VAL A 452 12.05 14.15 7.21
CA VAL A 452 10.75 14.80 7.49
C VAL A 452 10.58 16.07 6.66
N ALA A 453 11.64 16.89 6.53
CA ALA A 453 11.62 18.05 5.66
C ALA A 453 11.41 17.68 4.17
N GLY A 454 11.90 16.52 3.72
CA GLY A 454 11.62 15.97 2.39
C GLY A 454 10.14 15.63 2.19
N LEU A 455 9.51 14.98 3.17
CA LEU A 455 8.07 14.69 3.16
C LEU A 455 7.25 15.99 3.17
N ALA A 456 7.62 16.92 4.05
CA ALA A 456 7.00 18.22 4.26
C ALA A 456 7.07 19.18 3.06
N SER A 457 8.12 19.07 2.26
CA SER A 457 8.37 19.93 1.09
C SER A 457 7.73 19.39 -0.18
N THR A 458 7.55 18.07 -0.28
CA THR A 458 6.94 17.42 -1.44
C THR A 458 5.41 17.46 -1.31
N ARG A 459 4.77 18.46 -1.94
CA ARG A 459 3.32 18.72 -1.80
C ARG A 459 2.43 17.89 -2.73
N THR A 460 3.00 17.25 -3.73
CA THR A 460 2.26 16.57 -4.80
C THR A 460 2.89 15.22 -5.10
N PHE A 461 2.05 14.27 -5.51
CA PHE A 461 2.46 12.92 -5.88
C PHE A 461 1.82 12.52 -7.22
N PRO A 462 2.48 11.67 -8.02
CA PRO A 462 1.90 11.23 -9.28
C PRO A 462 0.80 10.21 -9.02
N LEU A 463 -0.38 10.46 -9.60
CA LEU A 463 -1.46 9.49 -9.72
C LEU A 463 -1.01 8.37 -10.67
N ARG A 464 -0.98 7.14 -10.17
CA ARG A 464 -0.66 5.94 -10.95
C ARG A 464 -1.86 5.02 -10.98
N SER A 465 -2.23 4.56 -12.17
CA SER A 465 -3.29 3.56 -12.32
C SER A 465 -2.93 2.25 -11.62
N SER A 466 -3.90 1.66 -10.91
CA SER A 466 -3.87 0.29 -10.40
C SER A 466 -4.64 -0.70 -11.28
N PHE A 467 -5.16 -0.24 -12.42
CA PHE A 467 -6.11 -0.96 -13.25
C PHE A 467 -5.56 -2.28 -13.80
N ARG A 468 -6.36 -3.33 -13.65
CA ARG A 468 -6.11 -4.68 -14.21
C ARG A 468 -7.44 -5.33 -14.59
N PRO A 469 -7.51 -6.04 -15.74
CA PRO A 469 -8.73 -6.73 -16.13
C PRO A 469 -8.97 -7.92 -15.19
N SER A 470 -10.04 -7.88 -14.39
CA SER A 470 -10.50 -8.98 -13.54
C SER A 470 -11.40 -9.95 -14.30
N TYR A 471 -11.67 -11.14 -13.72
CA TYR A 471 -12.55 -12.13 -14.33
C TYR A 471 -13.99 -11.64 -14.49
N ASN A 472 -14.60 -11.10 -13.42
CA ASN A 472 -15.92 -10.49 -13.50
C ASN A 472 -15.99 -9.36 -14.55
N MET A 473 -15.00 -8.46 -14.56
CA MET A 473 -14.94 -7.35 -15.52
C MET A 473 -14.90 -7.88 -16.96
N ALA A 474 -14.04 -8.87 -17.23
CA ALA A 474 -13.90 -9.42 -18.57
C ALA A 474 -15.22 -10.05 -19.05
N VAL A 475 -15.90 -10.82 -18.20
CA VAL A 475 -17.20 -11.41 -18.56
C VAL A 475 -18.27 -10.35 -18.78
N ASN A 476 -18.35 -9.32 -17.93
CA ASN A 476 -19.33 -8.24 -18.09
C ASN A 476 -19.09 -7.45 -19.38
N LEU A 477 -17.84 -7.05 -19.67
CA LEU A 477 -17.50 -6.31 -20.89
C LEU A 477 -17.74 -7.14 -22.16
N VAL A 478 -17.32 -8.41 -22.18
CA VAL A 478 -17.59 -9.30 -23.32
C VAL A 478 -19.10 -9.48 -23.50
N GLY A 479 -19.85 -9.64 -22.42
CA GLY A 479 -21.31 -9.78 -22.46
C GLY A 479 -22.05 -8.53 -22.95
N SER A 480 -21.52 -7.33 -22.65
CA SER A 480 -22.17 -6.08 -23.03
C SER A 480 -21.83 -5.60 -24.43
N VAL A 481 -20.56 -5.70 -24.85
CA VAL A 481 -20.06 -5.11 -26.09
C VAL A 481 -19.30 -6.08 -27.00
N GLY A 482 -19.06 -7.32 -26.56
CA GLY A 482 -18.23 -8.30 -27.28
C GLY A 482 -16.73 -8.14 -26.99
N ARG A 483 -15.94 -9.16 -27.34
CA ARG A 483 -14.51 -9.25 -26.97
C ARG A 483 -13.65 -8.17 -27.61
N THR A 484 -13.82 -7.92 -28.91
CA THR A 484 -12.98 -6.94 -29.63
C THR A 484 -13.25 -5.51 -29.14
N PRO A 485 -14.51 -5.04 -29.05
CA PRO A 485 -14.79 -3.73 -28.46
C PRO A 485 -14.39 -3.64 -26.98
N ALA A 486 -14.57 -4.71 -26.19
CA ALA A 486 -14.09 -4.75 -24.80
C ALA A 486 -12.56 -4.55 -24.72
N ARG A 487 -11.80 -5.18 -25.62
CA ARG A 487 -10.35 -4.99 -25.71
C ARG A 487 -9.98 -3.53 -26.03
N GLU A 488 -10.68 -2.89 -26.96
CA GLU A 488 -10.46 -1.48 -27.33
C GLU A 488 -10.79 -0.52 -26.17
N ILE A 489 -11.88 -0.78 -25.44
CA ILE A 489 -12.24 -0.06 -24.21
C ILE A 489 -11.09 -0.10 -23.20
N LEU A 490 -10.50 -1.28 -22.97
CA LEU A 490 -9.38 -1.43 -22.04
C LEU A 490 -8.08 -0.78 -22.54
N GLU A 491 -7.89 -0.66 -23.85
CA GLU A 491 -6.78 0.10 -24.45
C GLU A 491 -6.91 1.62 -24.20
N SER A 492 -8.12 2.12 -23.92
CA SER A 492 -8.35 3.50 -23.48
C SER A 492 -8.14 3.75 -21.99
N SER A 493 -7.76 2.72 -21.20
CA SER A 493 -7.53 2.84 -19.76
C SER A 493 -6.39 3.81 -19.40
N PHE A 494 -6.42 4.37 -18.19
CA PHE A 494 -5.35 5.25 -17.72
C PHE A 494 -4.04 4.48 -17.57
N ALA A 495 -4.11 3.20 -17.16
CA ALA A 495 -2.95 2.31 -17.17
C ALA A 495 -2.27 2.24 -18.55
N GLN A 496 -3.05 2.05 -19.62
CA GLN A 496 -2.51 1.98 -20.98
C GLN A 496 -2.00 3.35 -21.45
N PHE A 497 -2.72 4.44 -21.16
CA PHE A 497 -2.29 5.80 -21.46
C PHE A 497 -0.91 6.15 -20.84
N GLN A 498 -0.72 5.81 -19.56
CA GLN A 498 0.57 6.00 -18.87
C GLN A 498 1.67 5.12 -19.48
N ALA A 499 1.35 3.88 -19.87
CA ALA A 499 2.28 2.98 -20.52
C ALA A 499 2.73 3.55 -21.88
N ASP A 500 1.81 4.05 -22.70
CA ASP A 500 2.08 4.62 -24.01
C ASP A 500 2.92 5.90 -23.93
N ARG A 501 2.59 6.81 -23.00
CA ARG A 501 3.39 8.01 -22.74
C ARG A 501 4.81 7.66 -22.29
N ALA A 502 4.96 6.63 -21.45
CA ALA A 502 6.28 6.14 -21.05
C ALA A 502 7.05 5.49 -22.23
N VAL A 503 6.36 4.82 -23.14
CA VAL A 503 6.94 4.26 -24.37
C VAL A 503 7.51 5.37 -25.27
N VAL A 504 6.83 6.51 -25.42
CA VAL A 504 7.36 7.64 -26.20
C VAL A 504 8.72 8.12 -25.66
N GLY A 505 8.84 8.23 -24.33
CA GLY A 505 10.10 8.59 -23.68
C GLY A 505 11.22 7.56 -23.93
N LEU A 506 10.90 6.27 -23.81
CA LEU A 506 11.84 5.17 -24.07
C LEU A 506 12.23 5.10 -25.55
N ALA A 507 11.28 5.27 -26.48
CA ALA A 507 11.54 5.29 -27.92
C ALA A 507 12.46 6.44 -28.33
N ARG A 508 12.30 7.62 -27.72
CA ARG A 508 13.23 8.75 -27.93
C ARG A 508 14.63 8.45 -27.40
N GLN A 509 14.74 7.78 -26.25
CA GLN A 509 16.04 7.33 -25.72
C GLN A 509 16.68 6.26 -26.61
N LEU A 510 15.88 5.31 -27.12
CA LEU A 510 16.32 4.27 -28.03
C LEU A 510 16.86 4.89 -29.33
N ARG A 511 16.11 5.81 -29.96
CA ARG A 511 16.56 6.51 -31.17
C ARG A 511 17.88 7.25 -30.97
N ARG A 512 18.03 7.95 -29.84
CA ARG A 512 19.30 8.62 -29.49
C ARG A 512 20.44 7.63 -29.28
N ALA A 513 20.16 6.47 -28.70
CA ALA A 513 21.14 5.41 -28.52
C ALA A 513 21.55 4.81 -29.87
N GLU A 514 20.59 4.58 -30.78
CA GLU A 514 20.82 4.11 -32.16
C GLU A 514 21.68 5.10 -32.95
N GLU A 515 21.35 6.39 -32.92
CA GLU A 515 22.15 7.45 -33.56
C GLU A 515 23.61 7.48 -33.01
N ALA A 516 23.79 7.34 -31.69
CA ALA A 516 25.11 7.30 -31.08
C ALA A 516 25.87 5.99 -31.39
N LEU A 517 25.16 4.86 -31.56
CA LEU A 517 25.76 3.61 -32.02
C LEU A 517 26.29 3.73 -33.44
N ASP A 518 25.59 4.43 -34.33
CA ASP A 518 26.10 4.71 -35.67
C ASP A 518 27.38 5.54 -35.64
N GLY A 519 27.42 6.60 -34.83
CA GLY A 519 28.63 7.41 -34.64
C GLY A 519 29.82 6.61 -34.08
N TYR A 520 29.59 5.70 -33.11
CA TYR A 520 30.65 4.82 -32.62
C TYR A 520 31.07 3.76 -33.63
N ARG A 521 30.13 3.27 -34.46
CA ARG A 521 30.42 2.32 -35.53
C ARG A 521 31.31 2.94 -36.60
N GLU A 522 31.04 4.19 -36.97
CA GLU A 522 31.92 4.96 -37.85
C GLU A 522 33.31 5.14 -37.23
N ALA A 523 33.40 5.55 -35.96
CA ALA A 523 34.66 5.79 -35.26
C ALA A 523 35.52 4.53 -35.01
N MET A 524 34.93 3.33 -35.03
CA MET A 524 35.66 2.06 -34.91
C MET A 524 35.95 1.37 -36.25
N THR A 525 35.66 2.04 -37.37
CA THR A 525 35.92 1.51 -38.72
C THR A 525 37.41 1.25 -38.90
N CYS A 526 37.76 0.01 -39.27
CA CYS A 526 39.14 -0.39 -39.48
C CYS A 526 39.37 -0.73 -40.94
N ASP A 527 40.45 -0.20 -41.52
CA ASP A 527 40.91 -0.50 -42.87
C ASP A 527 41.25 -2.00 -43.08
N LYS A 528 41.50 -2.74 -41.99
CA LYS A 528 41.86 -4.16 -42.03
C LYS A 528 40.67 -5.11 -42.04
N GLY A 529 39.45 -4.67 -41.73
CA GLY A 529 38.27 -5.53 -41.69
C GLY A 529 37.25 -5.13 -40.63
N ASP A 530 36.30 -6.03 -40.35
CA ASP A 530 35.20 -5.78 -39.42
C ASP A 530 35.68 -5.74 -37.95
N PHE A 531 35.80 -4.53 -37.41
CA PHE A 531 36.21 -4.35 -36.01
C PHE A 531 35.10 -4.72 -35.02
N GLU A 532 33.84 -4.77 -35.44
CA GLU A 532 32.69 -5.22 -34.63
C GLU A 532 32.83 -6.71 -34.29
N GLU A 533 33.12 -7.53 -35.30
CA GLU A 533 33.41 -8.96 -35.15
C GLU A 533 34.61 -9.17 -34.21
N TYR A 534 35.69 -8.41 -34.42
CA TYR A 534 36.88 -8.45 -33.56
C TYR A 534 36.56 -8.12 -32.09
N ALA A 535 35.75 -7.09 -31.84
CA ALA A 535 35.35 -6.68 -30.50
C ALA A 535 34.43 -7.72 -29.83
N ARG A 536 33.51 -8.35 -30.58
CA ARG A 536 32.68 -9.45 -30.08
C ARG A 536 33.53 -10.65 -29.65
N LEU A 537 34.56 -11.02 -30.41
CA LEU A 537 35.49 -12.08 -30.02
C LEU A 537 36.23 -11.74 -28.72
N ARG A 538 36.69 -10.49 -28.52
CA ARG A 538 37.28 -10.04 -27.24
C ARG A 538 36.30 -10.15 -26.08
N GLN A 539 35.04 -9.74 -26.31
CA GLN A 539 34.01 -9.79 -25.28
C GLN A 539 33.64 -11.24 -24.91
N ALA A 540 33.49 -12.14 -25.89
CA ALA A 540 33.22 -13.56 -25.66
C ALA A 540 34.32 -14.25 -24.84
N ILE A 541 35.60 -13.93 -25.12
CA ILE A 541 36.76 -14.40 -24.32
C ILE A 541 36.62 -13.93 -22.87
N LYS A 542 36.35 -12.63 -22.66
CA LYS A 542 36.20 -12.04 -21.32
C LYS A 542 35.03 -12.65 -20.55
N ASP A 543 33.90 -12.87 -21.22
CA ASP A 543 32.71 -13.47 -20.61
C ASP A 543 32.96 -14.93 -20.24
N ARG A 544 33.61 -15.72 -21.11
CA ARG A 544 33.98 -17.11 -20.83
C ARG A 544 34.99 -17.22 -19.67
N GLU A 545 36.00 -16.34 -19.62
CA GLU A 545 36.94 -16.27 -18.51
C GLU A 545 36.24 -15.93 -17.18
N THR A 546 35.29 -14.99 -17.22
CA THR A 546 34.49 -14.61 -16.05
C THR A 546 33.60 -15.77 -15.59
N GLN A 547 32.98 -16.49 -16.53
CA GLN A 547 32.17 -17.67 -16.25
C GLN A 547 33.01 -18.78 -15.58
N LEU A 548 34.15 -19.13 -16.16
CA LEU A 548 35.06 -20.15 -15.61
C LEU A 548 35.60 -19.76 -14.23
N ALA A 549 35.84 -18.48 -13.98
CA ALA A 549 36.23 -17.98 -12.67
C ALA A 549 35.10 -18.11 -11.63
N ARG A 550 33.85 -17.87 -12.03
CA ARG A 550 32.66 -18.06 -11.18
C ARG A 550 32.43 -19.55 -10.89
N GLU A 551 32.48 -20.40 -11.91
CA GLU A 551 32.33 -21.86 -11.78
C GLU A 551 33.42 -22.44 -10.87
N GLY A 552 34.69 -22.06 -11.05
CA GLY A 552 35.77 -22.50 -10.17
C GLY A 552 35.64 -21.98 -8.73
N THR A 553 35.00 -20.83 -8.51
CA THR A 553 34.71 -20.33 -7.15
C THR A 553 33.53 -21.07 -6.52
N ALA A 554 32.48 -21.36 -7.29
CA ALA A 554 31.33 -22.15 -6.85
C ALA A 554 31.74 -23.60 -6.52
N GLN A 555 32.56 -24.24 -7.35
CA GLN A 555 33.09 -25.59 -7.09
C GLN A 555 33.95 -25.62 -5.83
N ARG A 556 34.83 -24.63 -5.60
CA ARG A 556 35.62 -24.54 -4.36
C ARG A 556 34.75 -24.32 -3.14
N ARG A 557 33.68 -23.52 -3.25
CA ARG A 557 32.70 -23.30 -2.18
C ARG A 557 31.92 -24.59 -1.86
N ALA A 558 31.48 -25.32 -2.89
CA ALA A 558 30.78 -26.60 -2.74
C ALA A 558 31.69 -27.68 -2.12
N ALA A 559 32.95 -27.78 -2.57
CA ALA A 559 33.94 -28.70 -2.00
C ALA A 559 34.24 -28.38 -0.53
N SER A 560 34.30 -27.09 -0.17
CA SER A 560 34.50 -26.66 1.22
C SER A 560 33.28 -26.96 2.09
N ALA A 561 32.07 -26.72 1.59
CA ALA A 561 30.82 -27.09 2.27
C ALA A 561 30.74 -28.61 2.53
N ALA A 562 30.98 -29.43 1.51
CA ALA A 562 30.98 -30.89 1.62
C ALA A 562 32.05 -31.42 2.58
N ALA A 563 33.18 -30.73 2.72
CA ALA A 563 34.22 -31.07 3.70
C ALA A 563 33.79 -30.73 5.13
N LEU A 564 33.14 -29.58 5.33
CA LEU A 564 32.62 -29.16 6.64
C LEU A 564 31.49 -30.08 7.14
N GLU A 565 30.63 -30.61 6.25
CA GLU A 565 29.59 -31.58 6.59
C GLU A 565 30.14 -32.90 7.14
N LYS A 566 31.36 -33.27 6.77
CA LYS A 566 32.01 -34.51 7.22
C LYS A 566 32.64 -34.39 8.61
N LEU A 567 32.74 -33.18 9.16
CA LEU A 567 33.35 -32.94 10.47
C LEU A 567 32.48 -33.50 11.59
N ARG A 568 33.13 -33.98 12.65
CA ARG A 568 32.47 -34.53 13.85
C ARG A 568 32.95 -33.80 15.10
N PRO A 569 32.14 -33.79 16.17
CA PRO A 569 32.60 -33.30 17.47
C PRO A 569 33.90 -33.98 17.91
N GLY A 570 34.88 -33.16 18.29
CA GLY A 570 36.23 -33.58 18.66
C GLY A 570 37.25 -33.56 17.52
N ASP A 571 36.85 -33.32 16.26
CA ASP A 571 37.80 -33.19 15.17
C ASP A 571 38.63 -31.90 15.34
N VAL A 572 39.94 -32.03 15.20
CA VAL A 572 40.89 -30.91 15.21
C VAL A 572 41.10 -30.46 13.78
N ILE A 573 40.74 -29.21 13.49
CA ILE A 573 40.88 -28.59 12.18
C ILE A 573 41.78 -27.37 12.26
N ARG A 574 42.29 -26.94 11.10
CA ARG A 574 43.00 -25.67 10.96
C ARG A 574 42.15 -24.69 10.17
N VAL A 575 41.86 -23.54 10.76
CA VAL A 575 41.19 -22.42 10.09
C VAL A 575 42.25 -21.68 9.27
N PRO A 576 42.17 -21.66 7.93
CA PRO A 576 43.25 -21.21 7.07
C PRO A 576 43.39 -19.68 7.00
N THR A 577 42.29 -18.93 7.15
CA THR A 577 42.26 -17.47 6.94
C THR A 577 41.30 -16.78 7.91
N GLY A 578 41.45 -15.47 8.08
CA GLY A 578 40.57 -14.63 8.90
C GLY A 578 41.06 -14.41 10.33
N LYS A 579 40.24 -13.71 11.12
CA LYS A 579 40.59 -13.28 12.50
C LYS A 579 40.81 -14.46 13.46
N PHE A 580 40.27 -15.62 13.15
CA PHE A 580 40.35 -16.84 13.95
C PHE A 580 41.20 -17.92 13.29
N ALA A 581 42.09 -17.55 12.37
CA ALA A 581 43.05 -18.46 11.75
C ALA A 581 43.91 -19.15 12.82
N GLY A 582 44.16 -20.44 12.62
CA GLY A 582 44.88 -21.27 13.60
C GLY A 582 44.18 -22.60 13.89
N LEU A 583 44.68 -23.34 14.88
CA LEU A 583 44.11 -24.62 15.28
C LEU A 583 42.82 -24.43 16.09
N ALA A 584 41.82 -25.24 15.76
CA ALA A 584 40.55 -25.27 16.47
C ALA A 584 40.03 -26.71 16.59
N VAL A 585 39.31 -26.98 17.68
CA VAL A 585 38.57 -28.24 17.85
C VAL A 585 37.09 -28.00 17.60
N VAL A 586 36.46 -28.86 16.80
CA VAL A 586 35.03 -28.82 16.50
C VAL A 586 34.25 -29.27 17.74
N LEU A 587 33.39 -28.40 18.25
CA LEU A 587 32.48 -28.70 19.36
C LEU A 587 31.14 -29.23 18.84
N ASP A 588 30.64 -28.62 17.76
CA ASP A 588 29.40 -28.97 17.09
C ASP A 588 29.59 -28.72 15.57
N PRO A 589 29.37 -29.73 14.71
CA PRO A 589 29.50 -29.58 13.27
C PRO A 589 28.46 -28.63 12.64
N GLY A 590 27.34 -28.34 13.34
CA GLY A 590 26.37 -27.33 12.89
C GLY A 590 25.71 -27.67 11.56
N MET A 591 25.20 -28.89 11.44
CA MET A 591 24.44 -29.38 10.28
C MET A 591 23.08 -28.65 10.16
N PRO A 592 22.59 -28.37 8.94
CA PRO A 592 21.29 -27.72 8.76
C PRO A 592 20.15 -28.67 9.15
N GLY A 593 19.64 -28.54 10.37
CA GLY A 593 18.36 -29.11 10.79
C GLY A 593 17.24 -28.10 10.55
N GLY A 594 16.43 -28.31 9.51
CA GLY A 594 15.02 -27.88 9.44
C GLY A 594 14.68 -26.39 9.54
N SER A 595 15.48 -25.48 8.96
CA SER A 595 15.09 -24.06 8.83
C SER A 595 14.75 -23.74 7.36
N PRO A 596 13.58 -23.15 7.02
CA PRO A 596 13.12 -22.97 5.64
C PRO A 596 13.92 -21.95 4.82
N HIS A 597 14.88 -21.24 5.43
CA HIS A 597 15.71 -20.27 4.73
C HIS A 597 17.09 -20.87 4.44
N GLY A 598 17.10 -21.85 3.52
CA GLY A 598 18.29 -22.50 3.02
C GLY A 598 19.12 -21.57 2.11
N GLY A 599 20.37 -21.30 2.50
CA GLY A 599 21.30 -20.57 1.63
C GLY A 599 22.77 -20.56 2.08
N ASP A 600 23.06 -20.76 3.37
CA ASP A 600 24.39 -20.43 3.91
C ASP A 600 25.31 -21.61 4.29
N GLY A 601 24.89 -22.85 4.04
CA GLY A 601 25.71 -24.05 4.27
C GLY A 601 26.01 -24.37 5.75
N PRO A 602 26.82 -25.42 6.02
CA PRO A 602 27.17 -25.85 7.38
C PRO A 602 27.95 -24.78 8.15
N ARG A 603 27.61 -24.57 9.43
CA ARG A 603 28.23 -23.54 10.28
C ARG A 603 28.76 -24.14 11.59
N PRO A 604 29.95 -24.75 11.58
CA PRO A 604 30.49 -25.46 12.73
C PRO A 604 30.86 -24.50 13.86
N THR A 605 30.58 -24.91 15.09
CA THR A 605 31.02 -24.24 16.32
C THR A 605 32.32 -24.87 16.79
N VAL A 606 33.37 -24.07 16.95
CA VAL A 606 34.71 -24.52 17.30
C VAL A 606 35.26 -23.79 18.52
N LEU A 607 36.19 -24.42 19.23
CA LEU A 607 37.06 -23.78 20.23
C LEU A 607 38.45 -23.55 19.63
N THR A 608 38.88 -22.30 19.53
CA THR A 608 40.22 -21.93 19.06
C THR A 608 41.28 -22.08 20.14
N GLU A 609 42.55 -22.16 19.75
CA GLU A 609 43.70 -22.16 20.67
C GLU A 609 43.73 -20.95 21.64
N GLY A 610 43.17 -19.82 21.19
CA GLY A 610 42.97 -18.57 21.93
C GLY A 610 41.81 -18.60 22.94
N ARG A 611 41.24 -19.79 23.22
CA ARG A 611 40.17 -20.03 24.20
C ARG A 611 38.84 -19.36 23.84
N GLN A 612 38.61 -19.09 22.56
CA GLN A 612 37.38 -18.48 22.05
C GLN A 612 36.49 -19.55 21.42
N VAL A 613 35.20 -19.55 21.80
CA VAL A 613 34.18 -20.39 21.15
C VAL A 613 33.53 -19.55 20.07
N ARG A 614 33.59 -20.01 18.82
CA ARG A 614 33.08 -19.28 17.66
C ARG A 614 32.37 -20.21 16.71
N ARG A 615 31.30 -19.70 16.10
CA ARG A 615 30.62 -20.33 14.98
C ARG A 615 31.26 -19.80 13.70
N LEU A 616 31.81 -20.69 12.89
CA LEU A 616 32.49 -20.36 11.65
C LEU A 616 31.53 -20.53 10.47
N SER A 617 31.84 -19.84 9.37
CA SER A 617 31.08 -19.83 8.13
C SER A 617 31.95 -20.28 6.96
N LEU A 618 31.35 -20.51 5.78
CA LEU A 618 32.10 -20.84 4.56
C LEU A 618 33.15 -19.79 4.18
N VAL A 619 33.00 -18.53 4.61
CA VAL A 619 33.97 -17.45 4.33
C VAL A 619 35.30 -17.68 5.06
N ASP A 620 35.27 -18.40 6.19
CA ASP A 620 36.47 -18.73 6.96
C ASP A 620 37.29 -19.88 6.33
N PHE A 621 36.73 -20.52 5.29
CA PHE A 621 37.28 -21.71 4.63
C PHE A 621 37.31 -21.54 3.09
N PRO A 622 38.30 -20.80 2.53
CA PRO A 622 38.49 -20.62 1.09
C PRO A 622 38.88 -21.92 0.34
N SER A 623 39.19 -22.99 1.06
CA SER A 623 39.50 -24.31 0.53
C SER A 623 38.98 -25.40 1.48
N ALA A 624 38.72 -26.59 0.94
CA ALA A 624 38.30 -27.75 1.72
C ALA A 624 39.28 -28.05 2.87
N VAL A 625 38.73 -28.40 4.03
CA VAL A 625 39.47 -28.68 5.26
C VAL A 625 39.31 -30.14 5.65
N GLU A 626 40.42 -30.76 6.05
CA GLU A 626 40.45 -32.15 6.52
C GLU A 626 40.76 -32.19 8.04
N PRO A 627 40.17 -33.14 8.80
CA PRO A 627 40.52 -33.35 10.21
C PRO A 627 41.99 -33.74 10.36
N LEU A 628 42.75 -32.98 11.14
CA LEU A 628 44.17 -33.23 11.42
C LEU A 628 44.37 -34.27 12.52
N ALA A 629 43.47 -34.29 13.51
CA ALA A 629 43.50 -35.21 14.65
C ALA A 629 42.11 -35.28 15.31
N LYS A 630 41.95 -36.17 16.29
CA LYS A 630 40.75 -36.26 17.11
C LYS A 630 41.05 -36.03 18.59
N LEU A 631 40.40 -35.05 19.18
CA LEU A 631 40.48 -34.68 20.59
C LEU A 631 39.20 -35.14 21.32
N ARG A 632 39.37 -35.84 22.44
CA ARG A 632 38.22 -36.27 23.24
C ARG A 632 37.70 -35.08 24.05
N ILE A 633 36.46 -34.67 23.78
CA ILE A 633 35.77 -33.63 24.56
C ILE A 633 35.13 -34.32 25.80
N PRO A 634 35.48 -33.90 27.03
CA PRO A 634 34.86 -34.45 28.24
C PRO A 634 33.35 -34.22 28.26
N ARG A 635 32.56 -35.19 28.78
CA ARG A 635 31.10 -35.05 28.89
C ARG A 635 30.66 -33.88 29.79
N SER A 636 31.52 -33.45 30.70
CA SER A 636 31.33 -32.29 31.59
C SER A 636 31.79 -30.94 30.99
N PHE A 637 32.24 -30.93 29.73
CA PHE A 637 32.75 -29.71 29.10
C PHE A 637 31.63 -28.68 28.89
N ASN A 638 31.79 -27.48 29.46
CA ASN A 638 30.86 -26.37 29.27
C ASN A 638 31.56 -25.18 28.59
N PRO A 639 31.13 -24.78 27.37
CA PRO A 639 31.77 -23.68 26.63
C PRO A 639 31.59 -22.30 27.29
N ARG A 640 30.64 -22.12 28.21
CA ARG A 640 30.44 -20.87 28.96
C ARG A 640 31.45 -20.70 30.11
N VAL A 641 32.03 -21.80 30.61
CA VAL A 641 32.95 -21.79 31.76
C VAL A 641 34.39 -21.50 31.30
N PRO A 642 35.07 -20.46 31.82
CA PRO A 642 36.43 -20.11 31.42
C PRO A 642 37.48 -21.19 31.73
N ALA A 643 37.34 -21.93 32.83
CA ALA A 643 38.24 -23.02 33.21
C ALA A 643 38.15 -24.18 32.20
N SER A 644 36.95 -24.66 31.88
CA SER A 644 36.74 -25.73 30.91
C SER A 644 37.28 -25.38 29.51
N ARG A 645 37.12 -24.13 29.05
CA ARG A 645 37.74 -23.65 27.80
C ARG A 645 39.26 -23.65 27.84
N ARG A 646 39.84 -23.30 28.99
CA ARG A 646 41.30 -23.28 29.19
C ARG A 646 41.88 -24.69 29.11
N ASP A 647 41.23 -25.65 29.75
CA ASP A 647 41.66 -27.05 29.80
C ASP A 647 41.59 -27.70 28.42
N LEU A 648 40.45 -27.56 27.72
CA LEU A 648 40.31 -28.12 26.36
C LEU A 648 41.25 -27.45 25.35
N ALA A 649 41.49 -26.14 25.46
CA ALA A 649 42.48 -25.45 24.62
C ALA A 649 43.93 -25.85 24.96
N ALA A 650 44.22 -26.21 26.22
CA ALA A 650 45.51 -26.76 26.61
C ALA A 650 45.71 -28.18 26.04
N SER A 651 44.67 -29.02 26.08
CA SER A 651 44.68 -30.34 25.44
C SER A 651 44.80 -30.24 23.91
N LEU A 652 44.17 -29.24 23.29
CA LEU A 652 44.33 -28.93 21.86
C LEU A 652 45.79 -28.60 21.53
N ARG A 653 46.46 -27.75 22.33
CA ARG A 653 47.88 -27.42 22.14
C ARG A 653 48.80 -28.62 22.36
N ALA A 654 48.51 -29.45 23.35
CA ALA A 654 49.33 -30.64 23.66
C ALA A 654 49.18 -31.77 22.63
N LYS A 655 48.02 -31.86 21.97
CA LYS A 655 47.71 -32.90 20.97
C LYS A 655 47.85 -32.43 19.52
N ALA A 656 48.14 -31.14 19.32
CA ALA A 656 48.40 -30.59 18.00
C ALA A 656 49.66 -31.28 17.42
N PRO A 657 49.62 -31.76 16.17
CA PRO A 657 50.83 -32.22 15.48
C PRO A 657 51.89 -31.11 15.47
N ASP A 658 53.13 -31.43 15.82
CA ASP A 658 54.26 -30.51 15.76
C ASP A 658 54.67 -30.27 14.30
N ASP A 659 53.91 -29.41 13.62
CA ASP A 659 54.22 -28.97 12.27
C ASP A 659 54.99 -27.66 12.39
N GLY A 660 56.29 -27.79 12.68
CA GLY A 660 57.20 -26.69 12.97
C GLY A 660 57.07 -25.55 11.96
N GLY A 661 56.37 -24.49 12.34
CA GLY A 661 56.39 -23.16 11.73
C GLY A 661 56.23 -23.08 10.20
N ARG A 662 55.74 -24.13 9.52
CA ARG A 662 55.50 -24.07 8.08
C ARG A 662 54.35 -23.12 7.83
N GLN A 663 54.69 -21.87 7.53
CA GLN A 663 53.83 -20.99 6.77
C GLN A 663 53.27 -21.83 5.62
N TYR A 664 51.95 -22.00 5.61
CA TYR A 664 51.27 -22.66 4.52
C TYR A 664 51.45 -21.77 3.29
N HIS A 665 52.59 -21.91 2.61
CA HIS A 665 52.79 -21.39 1.27
C HIS A 665 51.67 -22.01 0.44
N GLY A 666 50.77 -21.15 -0.04
CA GLY A 666 49.59 -21.54 -0.80
C GLY A 666 49.94 -22.69 -1.73
N ARG A 667 49.31 -23.84 -1.48
CA ARG A 667 49.38 -25.04 -2.32
C ARG A 667 49.35 -24.58 -3.78
N ARG A 668 50.35 -25.04 -4.57
CA ARG A 668 50.54 -24.79 -6.01
C ARG A 668 49.23 -24.36 -6.67
N ARG A 669 49.20 -23.19 -7.33
CA ARG A 669 48.16 -22.84 -8.31
C ARG A 669 47.90 -24.09 -9.15
N GLY A 670 46.79 -24.79 -8.89
CA GLY A 670 46.26 -25.73 -9.85
C GLY A 670 46.10 -24.95 -11.16
N ARG A 671 46.45 -25.57 -12.30
CA ARG A 671 46.21 -24.96 -13.60
C ARG A 671 44.79 -24.39 -13.60
N SER A 672 44.64 -23.11 -13.98
CA SER A 672 43.31 -22.51 -13.99
C SER A 672 42.42 -23.35 -14.90
N ALA A 673 41.15 -23.55 -14.55
CA ALA A 673 40.19 -24.22 -15.45
C ALA A 673 40.13 -23.54 -16.83
N ALA A 674 40.50 -22.24 -16.90
CA ALA A 674 40.67 -21.47 -18.13
C ALA A 674 41.90 -21.84 -18.99
N ALA A 675 42.85 -22.62 -18.48
CA ALA A 675 43.98 -23.10 -19.26
C ALA A 675 43.62 -24.32 -20.13
N ASP A 676 42.62 -25.09 -19.71
CA ASP A 676 42.20 -26.35 -20.34
C ASP A 676 40.83 -26.24 -21.05
N ASP A 677 40.24 -25.03 -21.13
CA ASP A 677 38.96 -24.78 -21.80
C ASP A 677 39.12 -24.72 -23.33
N GLU A 678 38.59 -25.72 -24.04
CA GLU A 678 38.67 -25.83 -25.50
C GLU A 678 38.01 -24.64 -26.22
N GLU A 679 36.91 -24.13 -25.66
CA GLU A 679 36.17 -23.01 -26.21
C GLU A 679 36.97 -21.70 -26.14
N LEU A 680 37.58 -21.42 -24.98
CA LEU A 680 38.47 -20.28 -24.81
C LEU A 680 39.70 -20.37 -25.71
N ALA A 681 40.25 -21.58 -25.92
CA ALA A 681 41.34 -21.81 -26.86
C ALA A 681 40.93 -21.54 -28.32
N ARG A 682 39.70 -21.95 -28.69
CA ARG A 682 39.10 -21.67 -29.99
C ARG A 682 38.89 -20.17 -30.21
N LEU A 683 38.24 -19.48 -29.28
CA LEU A 683 37.99 -18.05 -29.34
C LEU A 683 39.29 -17.23 -29.43
N ARG A 684 40.32 -17.60 -28.64
CA ARG A 684 41.65 -16.96 -28.71
C ARG A 684 42.35 -17.19 -30.04
N ARG A 685 42.12 -18.33 -30.71
CA ARG A 685 42.64 -18.60 -32.06
C ARG A 685 41.93 -17.71 -33.08
N GLN A 686 40.59 -17.71 -33.08
CA GLN A 686 39.78 -16.85 -33.95
C GLN A 686 40.16 -15.36 -33.80
N LEU A 687 40.37 -14.89 -32.56
CA LEU A 687 40.81 -13.51 -32.31
C LEU A 687 42.19 -13.21 -32.91
N ARG A 688 43.14 -14.17 -32.90
CA ARG A 688 44.48 -13.98 -33.48
C ARG A 688 44.48 -14.01 -35.01
N ASP A 689 43.61 -14.83 -35.59
CA ASP A 689 43.50 -15.01 -37.03
C ASP A 689 42.70 -13.87 -37.69
N HIS A 690 41.92 -13.13 -36.91
CA HIS A 690 41.13 -12.01 -37.39
C HIS A 690 42.02 -10.87 -37.96
N PRO A 691 41.73 -10.31 -39.16
CA PRO A 691 42.54 -9.27 -39.81
C PRO A 691 42.84 -8.04 -38.93
N CYS A 692 41.84 -7.56 -38.19
CA CYS A 692 41.99 -6.43 -37.25
C CYS A 692 42.95 -6.69 -36.08
N HIS A 693 43.38 -7.93 -35.83
CA HIS A 693 44.37 -8.23 -34.78
C HIS A 693 45.71 -7.52 -35.02
N ARG A 694 46.04 -7.25 -36.28
CA ARG A 694 47.27 -6.59 -36.74
C ARG A 694 47.11 -5.09 -37.00
N CYS A 695 45.97 -4.49 -36.66
CA CYS A 695 45.74 -3.05 -36.81
C CYS A 695 46.66 -2.27 -35.86
N PRO A 696 47.36 -1.21 -36.32
CA PRO A 696 48.20 -0.36 -35.47
C PRO A 696 47.38 0.44 -34.44
N ASP A 697 46.19 0.90 -34.84
CA ASP A 697 45.28 1.70 -34.00
C ASP A 697 44.25 0.84 -33.25
N ARG A 698 44.54 -0.46 -33.11
CA ARG A 698 43.61 -1.46 -32.54
C ARG A 698 43.06 -1.07 -31.17
N GLU A 699 43.88 -0.50 -30.29
CA GLU A 699 43.39 -0.13 -28.95
C GLU A 699 42.48 1.11 -28.97
N GLU A 700 42.59 1.98 -29.97
CA GLU A 700 41.66 3.10 -30.16
C GLU A 700 40.31 2.59 -30.68
N HIS A 701 40.32 1.80 -31.76
CA HIS A 701 39.11 1.13 -32.24
C HIS A 701 38.45 0.27 -31.15
N ALA A 702 39.24 -0.40 -30.30
CA ALA A 702 38.72 -1.19 -29.17
C ALA A 702 38.02 -0.34 -28.10
N ARG A 703 38.47 0.89 -27.82
CA ARG A 703 37.77 1.78 -26.88
C ARG A 703 36.42 2.21 -27.43
N TRP A 704 36.34 2.54 -28.73
CA TRP A 704 35.08 2.86 -29.39
C TRP A 704 34.15 1.65 -29.45
N ALA A 705 34.68 0.47 -29.77
CA ALA A 705 33.91 -0.77 -29.78
C ALA A 705 33.41 -1.20 -28.39
N GLU A 706 34.16 -0.96 -27.32
CA GLU A 706 33.70 -1.23 -25.94
C GLU A 706 32.53 -0.30 -25.56
N ARG A 707 32.60 0.99 -25.93
CA ARG A 707 31.49 1.94 -25.75
C ARG A 707 30.27 1.53 -26.56
N TRP A 708 30.47 1.12 -27.81
CA TRP A 708 29.42 0.62 -28.68
C TRP A 708 28.77 -0.66 -28.12
N LEU A 709 29.54 -1.65 -27.65
CA LEU A 709 29.02 -2.88 -27.04
C LEU A 709 28.24 -2.61 -25.74
N ARG A 710 28.65 -1.60 -24.96
CA ARG A 710 27.91 -1.18 -23.77
C ARG A 710 26.59 -0.53 -24.16
N LEU A 711 26.63 0.46 -25.05
CA LEU A 711 25.46 1.19 -25.50
C LEU A 711 24.48 0.28 -26.26
N ARG A 712 24.96 -0.71 -27.02
CA ARG A 712 24.11 -1.68 -27.72
C ARG A 712 23.33 -2.55 -26.74
N ARG A 713 23.95 -3.00 -25.65
CA ARG A 713 23.24 -3.71 -24.58
C ARG A 713 22.19 -2.82 -23.90
N GLU A 714 22.51 -1.55 -23.68
CA GLU A 714 21.55 -0.56 -23.16
C GLU A 714 20.38 -0.33 -24.14
N ALA A 715 20.66 -0.21 -25.44
CA ALA A 715 19.66 -0.07 -26.51
C ALA A 715 18.77 -1.32 -26.62
N ASP A 716 19.34 -2.53 -26.65
CA ASP A 716 18.58 -3.79 -26.65
C ASP A 716 17.67 -3.91 -25.40
N GLN A 717 18.14 -3.42 -24.24
CA GLN A 717 17.33 -3.35 -23.03
C GLN A 717 16.21 -2.32 -23.15
N LEU A 718 16.47 -1.14 -23.72
CA LEU A 718 15.46 -0.12 -23.98
C LEU A 718 14.40 -0.62 -24.96
N GLN A 719 14.81 -1.30 -26.03
CA GLN A 719 13.91 -1.91 -27.01
C GLN A 719 13.00 -2.95 -26.37
N ARG A 720 13.56 -3.91 -25.61
CA ARG A 720 12.74 -4.88 -24.85
C ARG A 720 11.80 -4.20 -23.86
N ARG A 721 12.20 -3.07 -23.26
CA ARG A 721 11.34 -2.28 -22.35
C ARG A 721 10.21 -1.56 -23.09
N VAL A 722 10.44 -1.11 -24.33
CA VAL A 722 9.39 -0.57 -25.20
C VAL A 722 8.38 -1.68 -25.52
N GLU A 723 8.84 -2.80 -26.09
CA GLU A 723 7.99 -3.93 -26.49
C GLU A 723 7.19 -4.52 -25.33
N SER A 724 7.79 -4.59 -24.13
CA SER A 724 7.11 -5.11 -22.95
C SER A 724 6.04 -4.17 -22.39
N ARG A 725 6.11 -2.86 -22.66
CA ARG A 725 5.16 -1.86 -22.13
C ARG A 725 4.03 -1.51 -23.10
N THR A 726 4.17 -1.80 -24.38
CA THR A 726 3.09 -1.63 -25.36
C THR A 726 1.97 -2.65 -25.11
N ASN A 727 0.70 -2.21 -25.16
CA ASN A 727 -0.50 -3.06 -25.07
C ASN A 727 -0.47 -4.07 -23.90
N THR A 728 0.00 -3.65 -22.73
CA THR A 728 0.09 -4.54 -21.55
C THR A 728 -1.30 -4.93 -21.06
N VAL A 729 -2.22 -3.96 -21.02
CA VAL A 729 -3.58 -4.18 -20.51
C VAL A 729 -4.35 -5.12 -21.44
N ALA A 730 -4.29 -4.87 -22.76
CA ALA A 730 -4.92 -5.74 -23.76
C ALA A 730 -4.39 -7.18 -23.72
N ARG A 731 -3.06 -7.37 -23.63
CA ARG A 731 -2.47 -8.72 -23.51
C ARG A 731 -2.87 -9.44 -22.23
N GLN A 732 -3.06 -8.71 -21.13
CA GLN A 732 -3.55 -9.29 -19.89
C GLN A 732 -5.02 -9.68 -20.02
N PHE A 733 -5.86 -8.84 -20.63
CA PHE A 733 -7.25 -9.15 -20.95
C PHE A 733 -7.37 -10.41 -21.82
N ASP A 734 -6.53 -10.54 -22.86
CA ASP A 734 -6.52 -11.72 -23.72
C ASP A 734 -6.20 -13.02 -22.93
N ARG A 735 -5.29 -12.96 -21.94
CA ARG A 735 -4.99 -14.10 -21.06
C ARG A 735 -6.16 -14.42 -20.13
N VAL A 736 -6.83 -13.39 -19.61
CA VAL A 736 -8.03 -13.55 -18.76
C VAL A 736 -9.14 -14.23 -19.55
N CYS A 737 -9.40 -13.78 -20.77
CA CYS A 737 -10.39 -14.42 -21.65
C CYS A 737 -10.04 -15.89 -21.93
N ARG A 738 -8.75 -16.24 -22.11
CA ARG A 738 -8.34 -17.65 -22.29
C ARG A 738 -8.59 -18.51 -21.07
N VAL A 739 -8.32 -18.00 -19.86
CA VAL A 739 -8.68 -18.71 -18.62
C VAL A 739 -10.20 -18.94 -18.56
N LEU A 740 -10.99 -17.92 -18.89
CA LEU A 740 -12.44 -18.02 -18.92
C LEU A 740 -12.96 -18.97 -20.01
N GLU A 741 -12.26 -19.09 -21.15
CA GLU A 741 -12.55 -20.08 -22.19
C GLU A 741 -12.23 -21.51 -21.71
N ASP A 742 -11.04 -21.73 -21.13
CA ASP A 742 -10.61 -23.03 -20.58
C ASP A 742 -11.56 -23.54 -19.47
N LEU A 743 -12.15 -22.61 -18.72
CA LEU A 743 -13.12 -22.89 -17.64
C LEU A 743 -14.59 -22.83 -18.10
N GLU A 744 -14.86 -22.65 -19.40
CA GLU A 744 -16.19 -22.62 -20.01
C GLU A 744 -17.11 -21.48 -19.53
N TYR A 745 -16.55 -20.36 -19.05
CA TYR A 745 -17.28 -19.11 -18.76
C TYR A 745 -17.50 -18.26 -20.02
N LEU A 746 -16.61 -18.39 -21.01
CA LEU A 746 -16.72 -17.77 -22.33
C LEU A 746 -16.69 -18.83 -23.44
N SER A 747 -17.36 -18.55 -24.55
CA SER A 747 -17.27 -19.32 -25.79
C SER A 747 -17.03 -18.35 -26.94
N GLY A 748 -15.76 -18.07 -27.24
CA GLY A 748 -15.37 -17.03 -28.18
C GLY A 748 -15.83 -15.65 -27.72
N ASP A 749 -16.76 -15.04 -28.45
CA ASP A 749 -17.30 -13.70 -28.15
C ASP A 749 -18.59 -13.75 -27.31
N GLU A 750 -19.08 -14.94 -26.95
CA GLU A 750 -20.31 -15.11 -26.19
C GLU A 750 -20.06 -15.52 -24.73
N VAL A 751 -20.88 -14.95 -23.83
CA VAL A 751 -20.88 -15.32 -22.41
C VAL A 751 -21.78 -16.53 -22.18
N THR A 752 -21.23 -17.59 -21.60
CA THR A 752 -21.96 -18.83 -21.31
C THR A 752 -22.94 -18.65 -20.14
N PRO A 753 -23.86 -19.61 -19.87
CA PRO A 753 -24.69 -19.57 -18.67
C PRO A 753 -23.87 -19.49 -17.37
N SER A 754 -22.72 -20.16 -17.30
CA SER A 754 -21.78 -20.07 -16.18
C SER A 754 -21.15 -18.69 -16.10
N GLY A 755 -20.75 -18.13 -17.25
CA GLY A 755 -20.32 -16.72 -17.38
C GLY A 755 -21.32 -15.74 -16.78
N ARG A 756 -22.60 -15.88 -17.11
CA ARG A 756 -23.66 -15.01 -16.56
C ARG A 756 -23.83 -15.13 -15.05
N ARG A 757 -23.45 -16.26 -14.43
CA ARG A 757 -23.42 -16.40 -12.96
C ARG A 757 -22.22 -15.67 -12.37
N LEU A 758 -21.03 -15.85 -12.95
CA LEU A 758 -19.80 -15.15 -12.55
C LEU A 758 -19.96 -13.61 -12.65
N ALA A 759 -20.66 -13.12 -13.67
CA ALA A 759 -20.93 -11.70 -13.87
C ALA A 759 -21.67 -11.03 -12.69
N ARG A 760 -22.36 -11.81 -11.84
CA ARG A 760 -23.12 -11.36 -10.67
C ARG A 760 -22.33 -11.40 -9.36
N LEU A 761 -21.10 -11.93 -9.39
CA LEU A 761 -20.23 -12.07 -8.23
C LEU A 761 -19.14 -11.02 -8.29
N TYR A 762 -19.05 -10.19 -7.25
CA TYR A 762 -18.09 -9.09 -7.17
C TYR A 762 -17.13 -9.35 -6.00
N GLY A 763 -15.86 -9.57 -6.30
CA GLY A 763 -14.83 -9.78 -5.30
C GLY A 763 -13.55 -10.36 -5.91
N GLU A 764 -12.49 -10.48 -5.12
CA GLU A 764 -11.21 -11.06 -5.59
C GLU A 764 -11.30 -12.56 -5.85
N LEU A 765 -12.16 -13.26 -5.11
CA LEU A 765 -12.39 -14.71 -5.21
C LEU A 765 -13.71 -15.03 -5.92
N ASP A 766 -14.13 -14.15 -6.85
CA ASP A 766 -15.34 -14.29 -7.66
C ASP A 766 -15.34 -15.59 -8.49
N LEU A 767 -14.19 -15.96 -9.08
CA LEU A 767 -14.01 -17.17 -9.86
C LEU A 767 -14.11 -18.43 -8.99
N LEU A 768 -13.53 -18.41 -7.79
CA LEU A 768 -13.65 -19.52 -6.83
C LEU A 768 -15.09 -19.68 -6.36
N ALA A 769 -15.78 -18.58 -6.05
CA ALA A 769 -17.21 -18.60 -5.71
C ALA A 769 -18.05 -19.17 -6.85
N ALA A 770 -17.80 -18.73 -8.09
CA ALA A 770 -18.51 -19.22 -9.27
C ALA A 770 -18.29 -20.72 -9.50
N GLU A 771 -17.07 -21.22 -9.33
CA GLU A 771 -16.76 -22.65 -9.42
C GLU A 771 -17.41 -23.47 -8.31
N CYS A 772 -17.49 -22.94 -7.08
CA CYS A 772 -18.20 -23.61 -5.98
C CYS A 772 -19.69 -23.78 -6.30
N ILE A 773 -20.32 -22.77 -6.92
CA ILE A 773 -21.71 -22.84 -7.40
C ILE A 773 -21.82 -23.83 -8.58
N ARG A 774 -20.89 -23.78 -9.54
CA ARG A 774 -20.93 -24.61 -10.75
C ARG A 774 -20.74 -26.09 -10.46
N ARG A 775 -19.90 -26.43 -9.49
CA ARG A 775 -19.58 -27.80 -9.07
C ARG A 775 -20.46 -28.31 -7.91
N ASP A 776 -21.47 -27.55 -7.50
CA ASP A 776 -22.37 -27.87 -6.39
C ASP A 776 -21.63 -28.15 -5.05
N VAL A 777 -20.48 -27.51 -4.82
CA VAL A 777 -19.64 -27.68 -3.61
C VAL A 777 -20.41 -27.29 -2.34
N TRP A 778 -21.28 -26.28 -2.44
CA TRP A 778 -22.11 -25.81 -1.33
C TRP A 778 -23.44 -26.56 -1.19
N ALA A 779 -23.68 -27.59 -2.01
CA ALA A 779 -24.93 -28.34 -1.93
C ALA A 779 -25.05 -29.12 -0.63
N GLY A 780 -26.24 -29.03 -0.01
CA GLY A 780 -26.59 -29.74 1.21
C GLY A 780 -26.02 -29.13 2.51
N LEU A 781 -25.38 -27.95 2.45
CA LEU A 781 -25.05 -27.19 3.65
C LEU A 781 -26.31 -26.55 4.26
N ASP A 782 -26.36 -26.51 5.58
CA ASP A 782 -27.34 -25.69 6.28
C ASP A 782 -26.97 -24.17 6.20
N PRO A 783 -27.87 -23.26 6.59
CA PRO A 783 -27.60 -21.83 6.54
C PRO A 783 -26.36 -21.37 7.31
N ALA A 784 -26.06 -21.96 8.47
CA ALA A 784 -24.91 -21.57 9.28
C ALA A 784 -23.60 -22.14 8.72
N GLU A 785 -23.64 -23.37 8.20
CA GLU A 785 -22.55 -23.99 7.46
C GLU A 785 -22.21 -23.21 6.19
N LEU A 786 -23.23 -22.77 5.43
CA LEU A 786 -23.03 -21.94 4.24
C LEU A 786 -22.41 -20.58 4.59
N ALA A 787 -22.89 -19.92 5.65
CA ALA A 787 -22.30 -18.67 6.12
C ALA A 787 -20.80 -18.82 6.42
N ALA A 788 -20.41 -19.94 7.01
CA ALA A 788 -19.02 -20.24 7.31
C ALA A 788 -18.18 -20.56 6.07
N ALA A 789 -18.72 -21.29 5.09
CA ALA A 789 -18.04 -21.54 3.83
C ALA A 789 -17.79 -20.24 3.05
N VAL A 790 -18.82 -19.39 2.92
CA VAL A 790 -18.73 -18.11 2.19
C VAL A 790 -17.83 -17.10 2.92
N ALA A 791 -17.76 -17.14 4.25
CA ALA A 791 -16.87 -16.28 5.04
C ALA A 791 -15.39 -16.43 4.65
N ALA A 792 -14.98 -17.62 4.19
CA ALA A 792 -13.61 -17.87 3.76
C ALA A 792 -13.19 -17.05 2.52
N LEU A 793 -14.18 -16.60 1.74
CA LEU A 793 -13.95 -15.82 0.52
C LEU A 793 -13.87 -14.31 0.77
N THR A 794 -14.44 -13.83 1.88
CA THR A 794 -14.54 -12.39 2.18
C THR A 794 -13.54 -11.92 3.23
N TYR A 795 -13.07 -12.83 4.08
CA TYR A 795 -12.19 -12.48 5.19
C TYR A 795 -10.72 -12.45 4.78
N GLU A 796 -9.95 -11.62 5.47
CA GLU A 796 -8.50 -11.54 5.39
C GLU A 796 -7.94 -11.33 6.79
N SER A 797 -7.24 -12.33 7.30
CA SER A 797 -6.54 -12.24 8.56
C SER A 797 -5.29 -11.38 8.38
N ARG A 798 -4.97 -10.59 9.41
CA ARG A 798 -3.70 -9.84 9.50
C ARG A 798 -2.64 -10.62 10.27
N GLN A 799 -2.77 -11.94 10.29
CA GLN A 799 -1.94 -12.78 11.13
C GLN A 799 -0.59 -13.07 10.42
N PRO A 800 0.53 -13.07 11.16
CA PRO A 800 1.81 -13.48 10.60
C PRO A 800 1.76 -14.96 10.20
N ASP A 801 2.55 -15.35 9.20
CA ASP A 801 2.61 -16.71 8.63
C ASP A 801 2.83 -17.83 9.67
N ASP A 802 3.33 -17.51 10.86
CA ASP A 802 3.56 -18.42 11.99
C ASP A 802 2.33 -18.60 12.92
N ALA A 803 1.14 -18.12 12.53
CA ALA A 803 -0.05 -18.18 13.36
C ALA A 803 -0.60 -19.61 13.54
N VAL A 804 -1.27 -19.83 14.67
CA VAL A 804 -1.91 -21.12 14.97
C VAL A 804 -3.03 -21.36 13.95
N PRO A 805 -3.15 -22.58 13.37
CA PRO A 805 -4.21 -22.88 12.42
C PRO A 805 -5.59 -22.51 12.99
N PRO A 806 -6.45 -21.84 12.19
CA PRO A 806 -7.73 -21.37 12.67
C PRO A 806 -8.63 -22.54 13.08
N ARG A 807 -9.41 -22.33 14.12
CA ARG A 807 -10.40 -23.31 14.55
C ARG A 807 -11.48 -23.40 13.48
N LEU A 808 -11.73 -24.61 12.97
CA LEU A 808 -12.76 -24.85 11.96
C LEU A 808 -14.09 -25.30 12.59
N PRO A 809 -15.24 -24.91 12.00
CA PRO A 809 -16.53 -25.42 12.41
C PRO A 809 -16.61 -26.96 12.30
N PRO A 810 -17.43 -27.62 13.15
CA PRO A 810 -17.71 -29.04 13.02
C PRO A 810 -18.69 -29.29 11.85
N GLY A 811 -18.86 -30.55 11.46
CA GLY A 811 -19.85 -30.93 10.45
C GLY A 811 -19.31 -30.93 9.02
N ARG A 812 -20.24 -30.90 8.05
CA ARG A 812 -19.95 -31.07 6.61
C ARG A 812 -19.16 -29.90 6.05
N VAL A 813 -19.35 -28.70 6.63
CA VAL A 813 -18.60 -27.49 6.25
C VAL A 813 -17.08 -27.68 6.32
N ARG A 814 -16.54 -28.51 7.22
CA ARG A 814 -15.09 -28.76 7.28
C ARG A 814 -14.56 -29.41 6.00
N GLU A 815 -15.30 -30.39 5.48
CA GLU A 815 -14.94 -31.09 4.24
C GLU A 815 -15.07 -30.15 3.04
N VAL A 816 -16.12 -29.32 3.04
CA VAL A 816 -16.33 -28.28 2.01
C VAL A 816 -15.21 -27.25 2.02
N LEU A 817 -14.76 -26.75 3.18
CA LEU A 817 -13.64 -25.80 3.24
C LEU A 817 -12.35 -26.41 2.67
N ALA A 818 -12.08 -27.69 2.95
CA ALA A 818 -10.95 -28.40 2.37
C ALA A 818 -11.10 -28.61 0.85
N GLU A 819 -12.32 -28.80 0.36
CA GLU A 819 -12.62 -28.84 -1.08
C GLU A 819 -12.42 -27.47 -1.75
N MET A 820 -12.85 -26.38 -1.11
CA MET A 820 -12.63 -25.01 -1.60
C MET A 820 -11.14 -24.70 -1.74
N VAL A 821 -10.30 -25.09 -0.77
CA VAL A 821 -8.84 -24.91 -0.84
C VAL A 821 -8.23 -25.74 -1.98
N ARG A 822 -8.70 -26.98 -2.19
CA ARG A 822 -8.25 -27.79 -3.34
C ARG A 822 -8.65 -27.17 -4.67
N LEU A 823 -9.89 -26.71 -4.78
CA LEU A 823 -10.41 -26.03 -5.96
C LEU A 823 -9.65 -24.74 -6.26
N TRP A 824 -9.29 -23.97 -5.23
CA TRP A 824 -8.39 -22.83 -5.37
C TRP A 824 -7.04 -23.24 -5.97
N GLY A 825 -6.42 -24.31 -5.47
CA GLY A 825 -5.14 -24.80 -6.01
C GLY A 825 -5.23 -25.23 -7.49
N ASP A 826 -6.35 -25.82 -7.91
CA ASP A 826 -6.60 -26.14 -9.32
C ASP A 826 -6.71 -24.85 -10.17
N LEU A 827 -7.41 -23.84 -9.66
CA LEU A 827 -7.58 -22.55 -10.35
C LEU A 827 -6.27 -21.76 -10.43
N ASP A 828 -5.48 -21.72 -9.36
CA ASP A 828 -4.14 -21.14 -9.32
C ASP A 828 -3.20 -21.80 -10.36
N HIS A 829 -3.33 -23.13 -10.54
CA HIS A 829 -2.59 -23.83 -11.59
C HIS A 829 -3.01 -23.42 -13.02
N VAL A 830 -4.31 -23.27 -13.26
CA VAL A 830 -4.83 -22.76 -14.55
C VAL A 830 -4.34 -21.33 -14.80
N GLU A 831 -4.41 -20.48 -13.78
CA GLU A 831 -4.02 -19.08 -13.84
C GLU A 831 -2.52 -18.91 -14.14
N SER A 832 -1.67 -19.66 -13.43
CA SER A 832 -0.21 -19.67 -13.64
C SER A 832 0.18 -20.20 -15.03
N THR A 833 -0.56 -21.16 -15.59
CA THR A 833 -0.38 -21.64 -16.98
C THR A 833 -0.56 -20.52 -18.00
N HIS A 834 -1.49 -19.59 -17.74
CA HIS A 834 -1.72 -18.40 -18.58
C HIS A 834 -0.87 -17.19 -18.20
N ARG A 835 0.06 -17.33 -17.23
CA ARG A 835 0.94 -16.26 -16.71
C ARG A 835 0.16 -15.10 -16.09
N LEU A 836 -0.82 -15.45 -15.26
CA LEU A 836 -1.57 -14.56 -14.38
C LEU A 836 -1.27 -14.92 -12.91
N ASP A 837 -1.60 -14.02 -11.98
CA ASP A 837 -1.33 -14.12 -10.53
C ASP A 837 -2.27 -13.13 -9.77
N PHE A 838 -3.56 -13.46 -9.74
CA PHE A 838 -4.68 -12.73 -9.16
C PHE A 838 -5.29 -13.45 -7.96
N LEU A 839 -5.43 -14.78 -8.02
CA LEU A 839 -6.15 -15.56 -7.02
C LEU A 839 -5.34 -15.74 -5.74
N ARG A 840 -5.78 -15.12 -4.65
CA ARG A 840 -5.27 -15.42 -3.31
C ARG A 840 -5.88 -16.68 -2.71
N GLU A 841 -5.22 -17.28 -1.74
CA GLU A 841 -5.78 -18.39 -0.96
C GLU A 841 -6.99 -17.91 -0.13
N PRO A 842 -8.10 -18.69 -0.05
CA PRO A 842 -9.22 -18.39 0.83
C PRO A 842 -8.82 -18.46 2.32
N ASP A 843 -9.27 -17.49 3.11
CA ASP A 843 -8.84 -17.35 4.51
C ASP A 843 -9.84 -18.00 5.48
N LEU A 844 -9.41 -19.04 6.19
CA LEU A 844 -10.28 -19.81 7.07
C LEU A 844 -10.50 -19.19 8.47
N GLY A 845 -9.88 -18.05 8.78
CA GLY A 845 -9.80 -17.42 10.09
C GLY A 845 -11.14 -17.01 10.69
N PHE A 846 -12.11 -16.60 9.86
CA PHE A 846 -13.42 -16.12 10.32
C PHE A 846 -14.54 -17.17 10.22
N THR A 847 -14.25 -18.35 9.65
CA THR A 847 -15.26 -19.38 9.32
C THR A 847 -16.02 -19.87 10.56
N HIS A 848 -15.32 -20.16 11.67
CA HIS A 848 -15.94 -20.61 12.91
C HIS A 848 -16.74 -19.50 13.61
N ALA A 849 -16.27 -18.25 13.56
CA ALA A 849 -17.01 -17.11 14.11
C ALA A 849 -18.33 -16.87 13.35
N ALA A 850 -18.28 -16.91 12.02
CA ALA A 850 -19.45 -16.81 11.15
C ALA A 850 -20.46 -17.94 11.43
N TRP A 851 -20.00 -19.19 11.53
CA TRP A 851 -20.84 -20.34 11.87
C TRP A 851 -21.56 -20.15 13.21
N ARG A 852 -20.82 -19.78 14.27
CA ARG A 852 -21.41 -19.59 15.60
C ARG A 852 -22.40 -18.42 15.62
N TRP A 853 -22.09 -17.33 14.91
CA TRP A 853 -23.01 -16.21 14.81
C TRP A 853 -24.30 -16.58 14.08
N ALA A 854 -24.20 -17.25 12.92
CA ALA A 854 -25.38 -17.73 12.20
C ALA A 854 -26.20 -18.76 13.00
N SER A 855 -25.53 -19.53 13.87
CA SER A 855 -26.18 -20.51 14.77
C SER A 855 -26.86 -19.90 16.01
N GLY A 856 -26.83 -18.58 16.18
CA GLY A 856 -27.52 -17.90 17.29
C GLY A 856 -26.72 -17.71 18.59
N HIS A 857 -25.40 -17.94 18.58
CA HIS A 857 -24.58 -17.72 19.79
C HIS A 857 -24.50 -16.24 20.23
N GLN A 858 -24.29 -16.01 21.53
CA GLN A 858 -24.16 -14.66 22.11
C GLN A 858 -22.91 -13.94 21.58
N LEU A 859 -23.01 -12.61 21.42
CA LEU A 859 -21.95 -11.77 20.84
C LEU A 859 -20.61 -11.91 21.59
N ASP A 860 -20.63 -11.81 22.92
CA ASP A 860 -19.45 -11.94 23.78
C ASP A 860 -18.67 -13.24 23.53
N SER A 861 -19.37 -14.37 23.41
CA SER A 861 -18.74 -15.66 23.15
C SER A 861 -18.13 -15.74 21.75
N VAL A 862 -18.69 -15.05 20.76
CA VAL A 862 -18.18 -15.07 19.38
C VAL A 862 -16.96 -14.18 19.27
N LEU A 863 -16.98 -12.98 19.86
CA LEU A 863 -15.86 -12.04 19.82
C LEU A 863 -14.63 -12.59 20.55
N ARG A 864 -14.81 -13.19 21.74
CA ARG A 864 -13.71 -13.80 22.50
C ARG A 864 -13.04 -14.95 21.76
N ASP A 865 -13.83 -15.80 21.10
CA ASP A 865 -13.31 -16.94 20.33
C ASP A 865 -12.55 -16.50 19.08
N ALA A 866 -12.98 -15.40 18.45
CA ALA A 866 -12.40 -14.88 17.23
C ALA A 866 -11.22 -13.92 17.46
N ASP A 867 -11.02 -13.44 18.69
CA ASP A 867 -10.08 -12.36 19.03
C ASP A 867 -10.27 -11.11 18.15
N LEU A 868 -11.54 -10.71 17.96
CA LEU A 868 -11.92 -9.56 17.11
C LEU A 868 -12.57 -8.45 17.92
N ALA A 869 -12.26 -7.21 17.53
CA ALA A 869 -13.03 -6.05 17.97
C ALA A 869 -14.45 -6.08 17.36
N ALA A 870 -15.43 -5.56 18.09
CA ALA A 870 -16.84 -5.61 17.68
C ALA A 870 -17.10 -4.95 16.31
N GLY A 871 -16.46 -3.83 15.98
CA GLY A 871 -16.62 -3.18 14.67
C GLY A 871 -15.98 -3.97 13.53
N ASP A 872 -14.85 -4.66 13.78
CA ASP A 872 -14.24 -5.55 12.79
C ASP A 872 -15.11 -6.78 12.53
N PHE A 873 -15.72 -7.33 13.58
CA PHE A 873 -16.73 -8.38 13.46
C PHE A 873 -17.93 -7.91 12.64
N VAL A 874 -18.53 -6.76 12.96
CA VAL A 874 -19.67 -6.21 12.20
C VAL A 874 -19.30 -5.99 10.74
N ARG A 875 -18.11 -5.46 10.46
CA ARG A 875 -17.61 -5.28 9.09
C ARG A 875 -17.48 -6.61 8.35
N ALA A 876 -16.85 -7.61 8.97
CA ALA A 876 -16.69 -8.93 8.37
C ALA A 876 -18.04 -9.60 8.09
N VAL A 877 -19.00 -9.51 9.02
CA VAL A 877 -20.36 -10.01 8.80
C VAL A 877 -21.09 -9.24 7.70
N ARG A 878 -20.91 -7.92 7.57
CA ARG A 878 -21.51 -7.15 6.46
C ARG A 878 -20.93 -7.52 5.10
N GLN A 879 -19.63 -7.74 5.00
CA GLN A 879 -19.01 -8.24 3.77
C GLN A 879 -19.52 -9.65 3.41
N LEU A 880 -19.70 -10.50 4.43
CA LEU A 880 -20.32 -11.82 4.27
C LEU A 880 -21.77 -11.72 3.82
N LEU A 881 -22.56 -10.79 4.36
CA LEU A 881 -23.96 -10.55 3.95
C LEU A 881 -24.03 -10.13 2.48
N ASP A 882 -23.18 -9.19 2.06
CA ASP A 882 -23.10 -8.74 0.67
C ASP A 882 -22.76 -9.90 -0.28
N LEU A 883 -21.75 -10.72 0.04
CA LEU A 883 -21.44 -11.88 -0.79
C LEU A 883 -22.54 -12.95 -0.76
N LEU A 884 -23.23 -13.16 0.37
CA LEU A 884 -24.36 -14.10 0.43
C LEU A 884 -25.54 -13.65 -0.44
N ASP A 885 -25.83 -12.35 -0.48
CA ASP A 885 -26.84 -11.78 -1.37
C ASP A 885 -26.45 -11.98 -2.85
N GLN A 886 -25.18 -11.73 -3.19
CA GLN A 886 -24.64 -12.01 -4.53
C GLN A 886 -24.68 -13.50 -4.90
N VAL A 887 -24.33 -14.39 -3.97
CA VAL A 887 -24.43 -15.84 -4.15
C VAL A 887 -25.88 -16.26 -4.37
N ALA A 888 -26.84 -15.68 -3.64
CA ALA A 888 -28.26 -15.96 -3.85
C ALA A 888 -28.73 -15.57 -5.25
N ASP A 889 -28.23 -14.45 -5.79
CA ASP A 889 -28.56 -13.99 -7.14
C ASP A 889 -27.84 -14.78 -8.24
N ALA A 890 -26.59 -15.17 -8.04
CA ALA A 890 -25.83 -16.04 -8.94
C ALA A 890 -26.40 -17.47 -8.97
N ALA A 891 -26.92 -17.96 -7.85
CA ALA A 891 -27.56 -19.27 -7.70
C ALA A 891 -29.06 -19.27 -8.05
N SER A 892 -29.55 -18.26 -8.77
CA SER A 892 -30.96 -18.17 -9.13
C SER A 892 -31.44 -19.43 -9.88
N GLY A 893 -32.47 -20.07 -9.32
CA GLY A 893 -33.04 -21.31 -9.86
C GLY A 893 -32.50 -22.59 -9.22
N THR A 894 -31.63 -22.51 -8.21
CA THR A 894 -31.17 -23.67 -7.43
C THR A 894 -31.62 -23.56 -5.95
N PRO A 895 -31.65 -24.68 -5.19
CA PRO A 895 -31.96 -24.65 -3.76
C PRO A 895 -30.99 -23.78 -2.94
N LEU A 896 -29.75 -23.61 -3.41
CA LEU A 896 -28.72 -22.78 -2.76
C LEU A 896 -29.18 -21.33 -2.57
N ARG A 897 -30.01 -20.78 -3.48
CA ARG A 897 -30.57 -19.42 -3.34
C ARG A 897 -31.33 -19.24 -2.02
N GLU A 898 -32.14 -20.22 -1.66
CA GLU A 898 -32.93 -20.16 -0.43
C GLU A 898 -32.04 -20.28 0.79
N THR A 899 -31.09 -21.24 0.78
CA THR A 899 -30.10 -21.39 1.86
C THR A 899 -29.28 -20.12 2.07
N ALA A 900 -28.83 -19.46 1.00
CA ALA A 900 -28.07 -18.21 1.08
C ALA A 900 -28.89 -17.07 1.71
N ARG A 901 -30.17 -16.94 1.36
CA ARG A 901 -31.08 -15.96 1.96
C ARG A 901 -31.35 -16.25 3.44
N LEU A 902 -31.53 -17.52 3.80
CA LEU A 902 -31.70 -17.94 5.20
C LEU A 902 -30.42 -17.66 6.01
N ALA A 903 -29.24 -17.92 5.42
CA ALA A 903 -27.96 -17.61 6.04
C ALA A 903 -27.80 -16.12 6.29
N ALA A 904 -28.12 -15.28 5.29
CA ALA A 904 -28.12 -13.82 5.43
C ALA A 904 -29.10 -13.36 6.53
N GLY A 905 -30.31 -13.93 6.58
CA GLY A 905 -31.28 -13.66 7.64
C GLY A 905 -30.77 -14.01 9.03
N ALA A 906 -30.10 -15.16 9.20
CA ALA A 906 -29.54 -15.61 10.48
C ALA A 906 -28.39 -14.71 10.99
N LEU A 907 -27.62 -14.12 10.07
CA LEU A 907 -26.53 -13.19 10.39
C LEU A 907 -27.03 -11.77 10.74
N ARG A 908 -28.18 -11.34 10.19
CA ARG A 908 -28.80 -10.01 10.43
C ARG A 908 -29.52 -9.94 11.80
N ARG A 909 -28.76 -10.04 12.88
CA ARG A 909 -29.27 -9.91 14.27
C ARG A 909 -28.34 -9.09 15.16
N GLY A 910 -28.80 -8.76 16.36
CA GLY A 910 -27.97 -8.10 17.38
C GLY A 910 -27.24 -6.86 16.87
N VAL A 911 -25.96 -6.73 17.24
CA VAL A 911 -25.08 -5.61 16.83
C VAL A 911 -25.01 -5.36 15.32
N VAL A 912 -25.22 -6.40 14.49
CA VAL A 912 -25.24 -6.26 13.03
C VAL A 912 -26.50 -5.55 12.56
N ALA A 913 -27.62 -5.75 13.26
CA ALA A 913 -28.92 -5.15 12.96
C ALA A 913 -29.12 -3.77 13.60
N TYR A 914 -28.52 -3.48 14.76
CA TYR A 914 -28.64 -2.15 15.39
C TYR A 914 -28.03 -1.06 14.52
N ALA A 915 -26.91 -1.37 13.87
CA ALA A 915 -26.18 -0.44 13.02
C ALA A 915 -26.87 -0.13 11.67
N THR A 916 -28.05 -0.69 11.40
CA THR A 916 -28.92 -0.35 10.26
C THR A 916 -30.02 0.65 10.65
N LEU A 917 -30.31 0.80 11.95
CA LEU A 917 -31.36 1.68 12.48
C LEU A 917 -30.86 3.11 12.78
N SER A 918 -29.55 3.35 12.64
CA SER A 918 -28.91 4.66 12.82
C SER A 918 -28.81 5.48 11.53
N ALA A 919 -29.44 5.04 10.43
CA ALA A 919 -29.42 5.70 9.12
C ALA A 919 -30.70 6.52 8.87
#